data_AF-A0A6G7XGK9-F1
#
_entry.id   AF-A0A6G7XGK9-F1
#
_cell.length_a   1.000
_cell.length_b   1.000
_cell.length_c   1.000
_cell.angle_alpha   90.00
_cell.angle_beta   90.00
_cell.angle_gamma   90.00
#
_symmetry.space_group_name_H-M   'P 1'
#
loop_
_entity.id
_entity.type
_entity.pdbx_description
1 polymer ?
#
loop_
_entity_poly.entity_id
_entity_poly.type
_entity_poly.pdbx_seq_one_letter_code
_entity_poly.pdbx_strand_id
1 'polypeptide(L)'
;MKKRFRNGIAACAVTALLLGGAIPANAIDSDSAASASSVAEAAPVTNVNNIPLEQNDLALGGASVSALAEELPPASSRAALPDDDVVVEMPDVALRAAVLKQVGGGSTLTRGKMRLFTSLTAQNAGITDLTGLEYASSLRIVDLRGNSFPTIEPLRGLANIAQLNVSSSKISDIDAVSTMPQINYLQFNWTTVADIEPLRGKDLLWRVEMAGTKVASLDPLRDIPALIELYFQETPVSDLSPLAERTKLITLSAPNTEVADLTPLAGFPNLQTVNVNGARVSDLSMLGSWPKLSNVGFLNQRVAGAAAVASQTETTYRRPVATTAPFKMRSGVVLTTSVGATTTPEGITVWSPLAPDATELTTKVAGDPGPGSGATYSATLTYPLTHADFTNAPRTAAVNKPYNFQLAVTDGFVDGPFQLVSGEVPGLTLSDAGVITGTPTELGSFPITVARTDAYGNTITRAFTLLVAEKADTFTVKFDSSGGSAVQDIDGVEYGDSVAEPTAPTRAGYTFTGWTLDDAAYDFSAPVTANITLTAKWTVEVPEVVPPVIKPGTLPEGIVGRAYAATITATGSGTPVLSISGGTLPSGVKFDAKTGKLSGTPTKVGSFTFTVKADAAGVVATKAYTIVVSKDTVIPPCIKPRQIPVFADTPLSHKFYKEIDWMECMKYSTGWRQPSGKPLYKPQNNLERQAMAAFIYRMEAPKNYKAPKVSPFADVKPGDSFYKEIAWMYESKLSTGYREAAGKPTFRPHASLTREAMAAFIYRLEAPKNYTAPKVSPMADMKPGMSFYKEISWMYSEKLSTGNRVGATKEYWPKDDLSRQAMAAFIYRLVLDYRPGK
;
A
#
# COMPACT_ATOMS: atom_id res chain seq x y z
N MET A 1 28.33 47.06 -38.24
CA MET A 1 28.57 47.25 -39.69
C MET A 1 27.32 46.87 -40.47
N LYS A 2 27.02 47.63 -41.53
CA LYS A 2 25.83 47.53 -42.40
C LYS A 2 25.86 46.29 -43.33
N LYS A 3 24.70 45.70 -43.61
CA LYS A 3 24.10 45.34 -44.95
C LYS A 3 23.13 44.15 -44.77
N ARG A 4 21.80 44.23 -44.96
CA ARG A 4 20.91 44.59 -46.08
C ARG A 4 20.83 43.55 -47.23
N PHE A 5 19.57 43.09 -47.45
CA PHE A 5 18.83 42.72 -48.70
C PHE A 5 18.72 41.21 -49.06
N ARG A 6 17.50 40.61 -49.02
CA ARG A 6 16.34 40.60 -50.00
C ARG A 6 16.62 39.65 -51.18
N ASN A 7 15.70 38.90 -51.84
CA ASN A 7 14.25 38.60 -51.81
C ASN A 7 14.00 37.54 -52.92
N GLY A 8 12.82 36.86 -52.93
CA GLY A 8 12.19 36.28 -54.14
C GLY A 8 11.43 34.96 -53.89
N ILE A 9 10.09 34.92 -53.65
CA ILE A 9 8.92 34.93 -54.59
C ILE A 9 8.79 33.58 -55.34
N ALA A 10 7.66 32.84 -55.51
CA ALA A 10 6.20 32.95 -55.36
C ALA A 10 5.58 31.51 -55.34
N ALA A 11 4.57 31.22 -54.50
CA ALA A 11 3.13 31.09 -54.80
C ALA A 11 2.67 29.90 -55.68
N CYS A 12 1.88 28.98 -55.10
CA CYS A 12 0.62 28.49 -55.68
C CYS A 12 -0.23 27.80 -54.59
N ALA A 13 -1.52 28.13 -54.54
CA ALA A 13 -2.49 27.72 -53.52
C ALA A 13 -3.52 26.73 -54.07
N VAL A 14 -4.00 25.78 -53.26
CA VAL A 14 -5.36 25.19 -53.30
C VAL A 14 -5.77 24.69 -51.89
N THR A 15 -6.63 25.46 -51.22
CA THR A 15 -7.96 25.12 -50.60
C THR A 15 -8.21 23.67 -50.10
N ALA A 16 -8.84 23.33 -48.96
CA ALA A 16 -9.33 23.96 -47.73
C ALA A 16 -9.96 22.87 -46.80
N LEU A 17 -10.41 23.31 -45.62
CA LEU A 17 -11.29 22.66 -44.60
C LEU A 17 -10.63 21.62 -43.66
N LEU A 18 -10.86 21.56 -42.35
CA LEU A 18 -11.59 22.37 -41.36
C LEU A 18 -11.10 21.93 -39.96
N LEU A 19 -11.00 22.90 -39.03
CA LEU A 19 -11.28 22.84 -37.59
C LEU A 19 -10.64 21.75 -36.71
N GLY A 20 -9.86 22.19 -35.72
CA GLY A 20 -9.74 21.45 -34.45
C GLY A 20 -8.50 21.76 -33.59
N GLY A 21 -8.41 22.96 -33.02
CA GLY A 21 -7.93 23.19 -31.65
C GLY A 21 -6.46 22.92 -31.26
N ALA A 22 -5.71 24.02 -31.11
CA ALA A 22 -4.74 24.35 -30.04
C ALA A 22 -3.48 23.47 -29.79
N ILE A 23 -2.33 24.08 -30.14
CA ILE A 23 -1.01 24.04 -29.46
C ILE A 23 -0.92 25.40 -28.71
N PRO A 24 -0.03 25.69 -27.73
CA PRO A 24 0.54 24.98 -26.58
C PRO A 24 0.45 25.80 -25.25
N ALA A 25 1.11 25.27 -24.21
CA ALA A 25 2.02 25.97 -23.29
C ALA A 25 1.46 26.66 -22.03
N ASN A 26 1.99 26.19 -20.88
CA ASN A 26 2.75 26.95 -19.87
C ASN A 26 2.68 28.48 -20.01
N ALA A 27 2.47 29.28 -18.98
CA ALA A 27 2.54 29.13 -17.52
C ALA A 27 1.72 30.31 -16.92
N ILE A 28 1.55 30.47 -15.61
CA ILE A 28 2.41 31.32 -14.75
C ILE A 28 1.72 31.44 -13.37
N ASP A 29 2.56 31.54 -12.33
CA ASP A 29 2.39 32.03 -10.95
C ASP A 29 1.05 32.55 -10.39
N SER A 30 0.82 32.18 -9.13
CA SER A 30 0.11 32.92 -8.06
C SER A 30 0.70 34.33 -7.84
N ASP A 31 0.00 35.42 -7.53
CA ASP A 31 -1.41 35.73 -7.33
C ASP A 31 -1.52 37.27 -7.21
N SER A 32 -2.51 37.90 -7.83
CA SER A 32 -3.12 39.13 -7.29
C SER A 32 -4.56 39.27 -7.81
N ALA A 33 -5.46 38.58 -7.11
CA ALA A 33 -6.88 38.87 -6.86
C ALA A 33 -7.61 39.85 -7.81
N ALA A 34 -8.60 39.33 -8.55
CA ALA A 34 -10.04 39.56 -8.30
C ALA A 34 -10.90 39.32 -9.56
N SER A 35 -11.45 38.11 -9.70
CA SER A 35 -12.85 37.82 -10.09
C SER A 35 -13.03 36.34 -10.46
N ALA A 36 -13.37 35.56 -9.44
CA ALA A 36 -14.05 34.26 -9.42
C ALA A 36 -14.30 33.50 -10.74
N SER A 37 -13.67 32.32 -10.85
CA SER A 37 -14.41 31.05 -11.00
C SER A 37 -13.60 29.92 -10.34
N SER A 38 -14.05 29.54 -9.15
CA SER A 38 -13.42 28.63 -8.19
C SER A 38 -13.45 27.17 -8.65
N VAL A 39 -12.28 26.57 -8.88
CA VAL A 39 -12.11 25.14 -8.57
C VAL A 39 -11.84 25.10 -7.07
N ALA A 40 -12.80 24.59 -6.31
CA ALA A 40 -12.75 24.57 -4.85
C ALA A 40 -11.42 23.96 -4.37
N GLU A 41 -10.58 24.78 -3.76
CA GLU A 41 -9.71 24.32 -2.69
C GLU A 41 -10.64 23.55 -1.74
N ALA A 42 -10.41 22.23 -1.61
CA ALA A 42 -11.20 21.42 -0.69
C ALA A 42 -11.14 22.14 0.65
N ALA A 43 -12.32 22.50 1.18
CA ALA A 43 -12.41 23.22 2.44
C ALA A 43 -11.47 22.55 3.46
N PRO A 44 -10.74 23.32 4.29
CA PRO A 44 -9.96 22.72 5.36
C PRO A 44 -10.86 21.74 6.11
N VAL A 45 -10.38 20.52 6.34
CA VAL A 45 -11.13 19.52 7.11
C VAL A 45 -11.21 20.02 8.54
N THR A 46 -12.18 20.89 8.81
CA THR A 46 -12.47 21.43 10.13
C THR A 46 -13.38 20.42 10.81
N ASN A 47 -12.92 19.86 11.93
CA ASN A 47 -13.60 18.84 12.76
C ASN A 47 -13.44 17.39 12.24
N VAL A 48 -12.21 16.88 12.30
CA VAL A 48 -11.97 15.43 12.22
C VAL A 48 -12.19 14.82 13.61
N ASN A 49 -13.14 13.90 13.70
CA ASN A 49 -13.38 13.18 14.95
C ASN A 49 -12.24 12.18 15.20
N ASN A 50 -11.66 12.25 16.39
CA ASN A 50 -10.67 11.26 16.81
C ASN A 50 -11.37 10.01 17.34
N ILE A 51 -11.03 8.84 16.79
CA ILE A 51 -11.60 7.55 17.18
C ILE A 51 -10.99 7.11 18.52
N PRO A 52 -11.79 6.99 19.61
CA PRO A 52 -11.30 6.55 20.92
C PRO A 52 -10.70 5.14 20.86
N LEU A 53 -9.76 4.85 21.78
CA LEU A 53 -9.11 3.53 21.88
C LEU A 53 -10.08 2.37 22.14
N GLU A 54 -11.20 2.64 22.82
CA GLU A 54 -12.19 1.64 23.20
C GLU A 54 -13.28 1.43 22.13
N GLN A 55 -13.27 2.22 21.05
CA GLN A 55 -14.29 2.13 20.03
C GLN A 55 -14.10 0.86 19.19
N ASN A 56 -15.14 0.02 19.16
CA ASN A 56 -15.15 -1.16 18.31
C ASN A 56 -15.30 -0.74 16.84
N ASP A 57 -14.19 -0.65 16.14
CA ASP A 57 -14.15 -0.36 14.70
C ASP A 57 -14.94 -1.35 13.84
N LEU A 58 -15.10 -2.60 14.30
CA LEU A 58 -15.95 -3.59 13.64
C LEU A 58 -17.44 -3.27 13.78
N ALA A 59 -17.82 -2.38 14.70
CA ALA A 59 -19.18 -1.88 14.89
C ALA A 59 -19.44 -0.54 14.18
N LEU A 60 -18.39 0.19 13.79
CA LEU A 60 -18.46 1.49 13.11
C LEU A 60 -18.89 1.41 11.63
N GLY A 61 -18.78 0.23 11.01
CA GLY A 61 -19.37 -0.05 9.71
C GLY A 61 -20.84 -0.45 9.89
N GLY A 62 -21.74 0.52 9.84
CA GLY A 62 -23.20 0.35 9.96
C GLY A 62 -23.80 -0.54 8.87
N ALA A 63 -23.63 -1.84 9.02
CA ALA A 63 -24.59 -2.87 8.68
C ALA A 63 -24.19 -4.10 9.51
N SER A 64 -24.98 -4.42 10.53
CA SER A 64 -25.01 -5.80 10.99
C SER A 64 -25.27 -6.67 9.76
N VAL A 65 -24.63 -7.83 9.67
CA VAL A 65 -25.00 -8.86 8.67
C VAL A 65 -26.52 -9.18 8.75
N SER A 66 -27.18 -8.80 9.86
CA SER A 66 -28.62 -8.90 10.05
C SER A 66 -29.48 -7.87 9.28
N ALA A 67 -28.91 -6.82 8.68
CA ALA A 67 -29.65 -5.77 7.98
C ALA A 67 -29.76 -5.98 6.45
N LEU A 68 -29.15 -7.02 5.88
CA LEU A 68 -29.25 -7.40 4.46
C LEU A 68 -30.07 -8.67 4.23
N ALA A 69 -30.99 -8.98 5.16
CA ALA A 69 -32.09 -9.90 4.91
C ALA A 69 -33.12 -9.22 3.99
N GLU A 70 -32.72 -8.93 2.75
CA GLU A 70 -33.65 -8.66 1.68
C GLU A 70 -34.53 -9.91 1.53
N GLU A 71 -35.85 -9.74 1.60
CA GLU A 71 -36.85 -10.82 1.57
C GLU A 71 -36.50 -11.86 0.52
N LEU A 72 -36.35 -13.12 0.95
CA LEU A 72 -36.10 -14.26 0.09
C LEU A 72 -37.14 -14.28 -1.04
N PRO A 73 -36.75 -14.18 -2.32
CA PRO A 73 -37.69 -14.54 -3.39
C PRO A 73 -38.10 -16.00 -3.18
N PRO A 74 -39.37 -16.37 -3.43
CA PRO A 74 -39.83 -17.72 -3.23
C PRO A 74 -38.98 -18.68 -4.06
N ALA A 75 -38.73 -19.87 -3.51
CA ALA A 75 -37.97 -20.95 -4.14
C ALA A 75 -38.40 -21.10 -5.60
N SER A 76 -37.54 -20.65 -6.52
CA SER A 76 -37.73 -20.92 -7.94
C SER A 76 -37.72 -22.42 -8.12
N SER A 77 -38.80 -22.98 -8.65
CA SER A 77 -38.93 -24.42 -8.86
C SER A 77 -37.90 -24.88 -9.88
N ARG A 78 -36.80 -25.46 -9.38
CA ARG A 78 -35.89 -26.22 -10.21
C ARG A 78 -36.55 -27.55 -10.55
N ALA A 79 -36.41 -28.01 -11.80
CA ALA A 79 -36.74 -29.39 -12.14
C ALA A 79 -35.94 -30.36 -11.24
N ALA A 80 -36.61 -31.41 -10.75
CA ALA A 80 -35.98 -32.42 -9.90
C ALA A 80 -34.83 -33.10 -10.65
N LEU A 81 -33.66 -33.17 -10.03
CA LEU A 81 -32.54 -33.96 -10.54
C LEU A 81 -32.64 -35.41 -10.04
N PRO A 82 -32.05 -36.38 -10.78
CA PRO A 82 -32.13 -37.81 -10.43
C PRO A 82 -31.58 -38.18 -9.04
N ASP A 83 -30.76 -37.32 -8.43
CA ASP A 83 -30.16 -37.57 -7.11
C ASP A 83 -30.79 -36.74 -5.97
N ASP A 84 -31.90 -36.06 -6.21
CA ASP A 84 -32.48 -35.12 -5.24
C ASP A 84 -33.01 -35.82 -3.96
N ASP A 85 -33.36 -37.10 -4.03
CA ASP A 85 -33.82 -37.90 -2.88
C ASP A 85 -32.68 -38.56 -2.09
N VAL A 86 -31.42 -38.46 -2.54
CA VAL A 86 -30.27 -39.05 -1.86
C VAL A 86 -30.01 -38.30 -0.54
N VAL A 87 -29.89 -39.04 0.56
CA VAL A 87 -29.60 -38.49 1.89
C VAL A 87 -28.18 -37.92 1.92
N VAL A 88 -28.03 -36.75 2.54
CA VAL A 88 -26.74 -36.09 2.76
C VAL A 88 -26.24 -36.46 4.15
N GLU A 89 -25.05 -37.05 4.19
CA GLU A 89 -24.33 -37.28 5.44
C GLU A 89 -23.81 -35.94 5.97
N MET A 90 -24.15 -35.64 7.22
CA MET A 90 -23.74 -34.43 7.92
C MET A 90 -23.40 -34.82 9.36
N PRO A 91 -22.16 -35.23 9.64
CA PRO A 91 -21.76 -35.89 10.88
C PRO A 91 -21.90 -34.97 12.10
N ASP A 92 -21.64 -33.68 11.94
CA ASP A 92 -21.80 -32.68 12.99
C ASP A 92 -23.29 -32.46 13.30
N VAL A 93 -23.69 -32.82 14.53
CA VAL A 93 -25.08 -32.75 14.97
C VAL A 93 -25.59 -31.31 15.05
N ALA A 94 -24.74 -30.36 15.46
CA ALA A 94 -25.11 -28.96 15.56
C ALA A 94 -25.30 -28.34 14.17
N LEU A 95 -24.41 -28.64 13.24
CA LEU A 95 -24.55 -28.22 11.84
C LEU A 95 -25.81 -28.81 11.21
N ARG A 96 -26.04 -30.12 11.39
CA ARG A 96 -27.24 -30.80 10.88
C ARG A 96 -28.51 -30.17 11.41
N ALA A 97 -28.56 -29.87 12.72
CA ALA A 97 -29.71 -29.18 13.32
C ALA A 97 -29.90 -27.76 12.77
N ALA A 98 -28.81 -27.01 12.59
CA ALA A 98 -28.86 -25.64 12.04
C ALA A 98 -29.39 -25.61 10.59
N VAL A 99 -28.92 -26.53 9.75
CA VAL A 99 -29.36 -26.66 8.36
C VAL A 99 -30.83 -27.10 8.31
N LEU A 100 -31.23 -28.12 9.07
CA LEU A 100 -32.62 -28.59 9.13
C LEU A 100 -33.60 -27.49 9.54
N LYS A 101 -33.21 -26.63 10.49
CA LYS A 101 -34.02 -25.49 10.94
C LYS A 101 -34.32 -24.50 9.81
N GLN A 102 -33.39 -24.33 8.86
CA GLN A 102 -33.48 -23.31 7.81
C GLN A 102 -33.99 -23.86 6.47
N VAL A 103 -33.83 -25.15 6.20
CA VAL A 103 -34.36 -25.81 4.99
C VAL A 103 -35.85 -26.21 5.12
N GLY A 104 -36.36 -26.33 6.35
CA GLY A 104 -37.77 -26.56 6.65
C GLY A 104 -38.21 -28.04 6.59
N GLY A 105 -38.92 -28.49 7.64
CA GLY A 105 -39.76 -29.70 7.67
C GLY A 105 -39.11 -31.04 7.31
N GLY A 106 -38.83 -31.87 8.31
CA GLY A 106 -38.46 -33.28 8.16
C GLY A 106 -37.20 -33.68 8.94
N SER A 107 -37.02 -34.98 9.18
CA SER A 107 -35.86 -35.52 9.91
C SER A 107 -34.65 -35.82 9.01
N THR A 108 -34.80 -35.72 7.69
CA THR A 108 -33.80 -36.15 6.70
C THR A 108 -33.40 -35.00 5.78
N LEU A 109 -32.10 -34.74 5.68
CA LEU A 109 -31.51 -33.85 4.68
C LEU A 109 -31.24 -34.64 3.41
N THR A 110 -31.85 -34.23 2.30
CA THR A 110 -31.57 -34.80 0.97
C THR A 110 -30.78 -33.82 0.12
N ARG A 111 -30.14 -34.30 -0.95
CA ARG A 111 -29.38 -33.44 -1.87
C ARG A 111 -30.27 -32.40 -2.52
N GLY A 112 -31.51 -32.74 -2.88
CA GLY A 112 -32.46 -31.78 -3.45
C GLY A 112 -32.75 -30.62 -2.51
N LYS A 113 -32.98 -30.94 -1.23
CA LYS A 113 -33.15 -29.96 -0.15
C LYS A 113 -31.91 -29.09 0.05
N MET A 114 -30.72 -29.69 0.07
CA MET A 114 -29.45 -28.95 0.19
C MET A 114 -29.22 -28.01 -1.00
N ARG A 115 -29.52 -28.44 -2.24
CA ARG A 115 -29.28 -27.63 -3.43
C ARG A 115 -30.14 -26.36 -3.49
N LEU A 116 -31.28 -26.31 -2.81
CA LEU A 116 -32.14 -25.13 -2.70
C LEU A 116 -31.78 -24.22 -1.52
N PHE A 117 -30.90 -24.66 -0.62
CA PHE A 117 -30.52 -23.94 0.58
C PHE A 117 -29.64 -22.73 0.23
N THR A 118 -30.07 -21.52 0.60
CA THR A 118 -29.46 -20.25 0.16
C THR A 118 -28.72 -19.47 1.23
N SER A 119 -29.02 -19.69 2.51
CA SER A 119 -28.39 -18.96 3.61
C SER A 119 -28.21 -19.87 4.81
N LEU A 120 -27.03 -19.82 5.45
CA LEU A 120 -26.74 -20.53 6.69
C LEU A 120 -26.24 -19.55 7.75
N THR A 121 -27.03 -19.34 8.80
CA THR A 121 -26.60 -18.61 10.00
C THR A 121 -26.59 -19.54 11.21
N ALA A 122 -25.42 -19.85 11.76
CA ALA A 122 -25.25 -20.76 12.89
C ALA A 122 -24.08 -20.35 13.79
N GLN A 123 -24.19 -19.16 14.39
CA GLN A 123 -23.13 -18.58 15.22
C GLN A 123 -23.04 -19.27 16.58
N ASN A 124 -21.83 -19.50 17.10
CA ASN A 124 -21.59 -20.08 18.44
C ASN A 124 -22.38 -21.38 18.71
N ALA A 125 -22.61 -22.18 17.67
CA ALA A 125 -23.47 -23.37 17.73
C ALA A 125 -22.71 -24.63 18.18
N GLY A 126 -21.40 -24.54 18.38
CA GLY A 126 -20.55 -25.68 18.73
C GLY A 126 -20.18 -26.55 17.54
N ILE A 127 -20.26 -26.01 16.31
CA ILE A 127 -19.94 -26.74 15.08
C ILE A 127 -18.43 -26.98 14.99
N THR A 128 -18.04 -28.19 14.59
CA THR A 128 -16.66 -28.66 14.49
C THR A 128 -16.31 -29.27 13.14
N ASP A 129 -17.30 -29.67 12.35
CA ASP A 129 -17.13 -30.24 11.02
C ASP A 129 -18.19 -29.67 10.06
N LEU A 130 -17.75 -29.26 8.87
CA LEU A 130 -18.58 -28.64 7.83
C LEU A 130 -19.05 -29.64 6.75
N THR A 131 -18.69 -30.91 6.87
CA THR A 131 -19.06 -31.97 5.94
C THR A 131 -20.58 -32.02 5.72
N GLY A 132 -20.98 -32.13 4.46
CA GLY A 132 -22.36 -32.08 4.00
C GLY A 132 -22.76 -30.72 3.39
N LEU A 133 -22.02 -29.64 3.66
CA LEU A 133 -22.28 -28.34 3.02
C LEU A 133 -21.88 -28.29 1.54
N GLU A 134 -21.03 -29.20 1.06
CA GLU A 134 -20.63 -29.28 -0.36
C GLU A 134 -21.82 -29.52 -1.32
N TYR A 135 -22.96 -29.99 -0.79
CA TYR A 135 -24.21 -30.18 -1.55
C TYR A 135 -25.07 -28.90 -1.63
N ALA A 136 -24.73 -27.85 -0.89
CA ALA A 136 -25.48 -26.60 -0.80
C ALA A 136 -25.19 -25.64 -1.97
N SER A 137 -25.42 -26.07 -3.21
CA SER A 137 -24.97 -25.34 -4.41
C SER A 137 -25.57 -23.94 -4.59
N SER A 138 -26.68 -23.63 -3.93
CA SER A 138 -27.32 -22.30 -3.97
C SER A 138 -26.96 -21.42 -2.78
N LEU A 139 -26.09 -21.89 -1.88
CA LEU A 139 -25.68 -21.19 -0.68
C LEU A 139 -24.97 -19.89 -1.06
N ARG A 140 -25.48 -18.78 -0.53
CA ARG A 140 -25.06 -17.41 -0.87
C ARG A 140 -24.53 -16.65 0.34
N ILE A 141 -25.18 -16.81 1.50
CA ILE A 141 -24.81 -16.14 2.75
C ILE A 141 -24.46 -17.22 3.77
N VAL A 142 -23.27 -17.13 4.35
CA VAL A 142 -22.79 -18.09 5.35
C VAL A 142 -22.21 -17.33 6.53
N ASP A 143 -22.80 -17.50 7.70
CA ASP A 143 -22.29 -16.97 8.96
C ASP A 143 -22.16 -18.11 9.99
N LEU A 144 -20.92 -18.51 10.19
CA LEU A 144 -20.50 -19.60 11.06
C LEU A 144 -19.55 -19.11 12.16
N ARG A 145 -19.59 -17.82 12.50
CA ARG A 145 -18.66 -17.24 13.48
C ARG A 145 -18.77 -17.90 14.86
N GLY A 146 -17.64 -18.00 15.56
CA GLY A 146 -17.58 -18.54 16.93
C GLY A 146 -17.72 -20.05 17.04
N ASN A 147 -17.46 -20.80 15.96
CA ASN A 147 -17.46 -22.26 15.94
C ASN A 147 -16.03 -22.81 15.83
N SER A 148 -15.80 -24.09 16.15
CA SER A 148 -14.46 -24.66 16.33
C SER A 148 -13.98 -25.57 15.18
N PHE A 149 -14.51 -25.41 13.96
CA PHE A 149 -14.06 -26.19 12.80
C PHE A 149 -12.65 -25.78 12.33
N PRO A 150 -11.81 -26.73 11.85
CA PRO A 150 -10.42 -26.45 11.47
C PRO A 150 -10.25 -26.04 10.00
N THR A 151 -11.27 -26.22 9.15
CA THR A 151 -11.17 -25.94 7.71
C THR A 151 -12.52 -25.55 7.10
N ILE A 152 -12.46 -24.77 6.02
CA ILE A 152 -13.61 -24.42 5.18
C ILE A 152 -13.67 -25.23 3.87
N GLU A 153 -12.87 -26.29 3.73
CA GLU A 153 -12.79 -27.10 2.52
C GLU A 153 -14.15 -27.63 2.01
N PRO A 154 -15.11 -28.03 2.86
CA PRO A 154 -16.46 -28.42 2.39
C PRO A 154 -17.24 -27.30 1.69
N LEU A 155 -16.83 -26.03 1.83
CA LEU A 155 -17.42 -24.91 1.08
C LEU A 155 -16.79 -24.73 -0.32
N ARG A 156 -15.73 -25.48 -0.66
CA ARG A 156 -15.05 -25.37 -1.96
C ARG A 156 -16.01 -25.72 -3.10
N GLY A 157 -15.99 -24.90 -4.14
CA GLY A 157 -16.81 -25.06 -5.34
C GLY A 157 -18.22 -24.50 -5.21
N LEU A 158 -18.62 -24.00 -4.04
CA LEU A 158 -19.91 -23.32 -3.84
C LEU A 158 -19.85 -21.91 -4.44
N ALA A 159 -19.98 -21.82 -5.75
CA ALA A 159 -19.71 -20.62 -6.53
C ALA A 159 -20.63 -19.43 -6.25
N ASN A 160 -21.78 -19.66 -5.60
CA ASN A 160 -22.79 -18.66 -5.29
C ASN A 160 -22.55 -17.93 -3.96
N ILE A 161 -21.59 -18.38 -3.14
CA ILE A 161 -21.27 -17.71 -1.87
C ILE A 161 -20.80 -16.29 -2.17
N ALA A 162 -21.58 -15.33 -1.69
CA ALA A 162 -21.33 -13.90 -1.79
C ALA A 162 -20.84 -13.32 -0.47
N GLN A 163 -21.34 -13.83 0.66
CA GLN A 163 -20.97 -13.38 2.00
C GLN A 163 -20.54 -14.56 2.85
N LEU A 164 -19.34 -14.48 3.43
CA LEU A 164 -18.77 -15.54 4.25
C LEU A 164 -18.18 -14.98 5.54
N ASN A 165 -18.74 -15.38 6.68
CA ASN A 165 -18.17 -15.11 8.00
C ASN A 165 -17.79 -16.42 8.69
N VAL A 166 -16.50 -16.60 8.87
CA VAL A 166 -15.87 -17.75 9.55
C VAL A 166 -14.98 -17.30 10.70
N SER A 167 -15.25 -16.10 11.22
CA SER A 167 -14.48 -15.49 12.30
C SER A 167 -14.53 -16.31 13.60
N SER A 168 -13.51 -16.17 14.43
CA SER A 168 -13.40 -16.87 15.72
C SER A 168 -13.55 -18.39 15.57
N SER A 169 -12.89 -18.94 14.54
CA SER A 169 -12.80 -20.37 14.27
C SER A 169 -11.35 -20.86 14.27
N LYS A 170 -11.15 -22.17 14.08
CA LYS A 170 -9.81 -22.80 14.14
C LYS A 170 -9.14 -22.92 12.78
N ILE A 171 -9.60 -22.15 11.79
CA ILE A 171 -9.03 -22.21 10.44
C ILE A 171 -7.64 -21.59 10.38
N SER A 172 -6.81 -22.16 9.51
CA SER A 172 -5.45 -21.70 9.20
C SER A 172 -5.27 -21.23 7.77
N ASP A 173 -6.22 -21.52 6.88
CA ASP A 173 -6.22 -21.12 5.48
C ASP A 173 -7.64 -20.79 5.01
N ILE A 174 -7.70 -20.12 3.86
CA ILE A 174 -8.95 -19.75 3.17
C ILE A 174 -8.95 -20.26 1.73
N ASP A 175 -8.28 -21.38 1.44
CA ASP A 175 -8.05 -21.84 0.07
C ASP A 175 -9.34 -22.11 -0.70
N ALA A 176 -10.43 -22.49 -0.01
CA ALA A 176 -11.74 -22.70 -0.62
C ALA A 176 -12.29 -21.42 -1.28
N VAL A 177 -11.95 -20.23 -0.74
CA VAL A 177 -12.37 -18.92 -1.28
C VAL A 177 -11.88 -18.72 -2.71
N SER A 178 -10.79 -19.36 -3.13
CA SER A 178 -10.31 -19.32 -4.52
C SER A 178 -11.39 -19.71 -5.54
N THR A 179 -12.35 -20.56 -5.14
CA THR A 179 -13.43 -21.09 -5.97
C THR A 179 -14.77 -20.34 -5.85
N MET A 180 -14.80 -19.22 -5.11
CA MET A 180 -16.01 -18.42 -4.84
C MET A 180 -15.96 -17.11 -5.65
N PRO A 181 -16.32 -17.11 -6.94
CA PRO A 181 -16.23 -15.91 -7.79
C PRO A 181 -17.21 -14.81 -7.39
N GLN A 182 -18.29 -15.14 -6.67
CA GLN A 182 -19.32 -14.19 -6.24
C GLN A 182 -19.00 -13.51 -4.90
N ILE A 183 -17.91 -13.90 -4.23
CA ILE A 183 -17.61 -13.37 -2.90
C ILE A 183 -17.37 -11.87 -2.96
N ASN A 184 -18.16 -11.15 -2.17
CA ASN A 184 -18.18 -9.70 -2.11
C ASN A 184 -17.92 -9.17 -0.68
N TYR A 185 -18.14 -10.00 0.33
CA TYR A 185 -17.85 -9.71 1.74
C TYR A 185 -17.27 -10.95 2.43
N LEU A 186 -16.08 -10.81 3.01
CA LEU A 186 -15.39 -11.89 3.71
C LEU A 186 -14.91 -11.46 5.10
N GLN A 187 -15.21 -12.28 6.11
CA GLN A 187 -14.76 -12.12 7.49
C GLN A 187 -14.11 -13.41 8.01
N PHE A 188 -12.87 -13.30 8.48
CA PHE A 188 -12.13 -14.38 9.13
C PHE A 188 -11.31 -13.86 10.32
N ASN A 189 -11.89 -12.89 11.03
CA ASN A 189 -11.30 -12.29 12.23
C ASN A 189 -10.97 -13.37 13.27
N TRP A 190 -9.92 -13.16 14.07
CA TRP A 190 -9.51 -14.02 15.17
C TRP A 190 -9.30 -15.48 14.74
N THR A 191 -8.58 -15.67 13.63
CA THR A 191 -8.17 -16.97 13.10
C THR A 191 -6.65 -17.02 12.95
N THR A 192 -6.10 -18.15 12.53
CA THR A 192 -4.63 -18.30 12.36
C THR A 192 -4.16 -18.12 10.92
N VAL A 193 -5.05 -17.65 10.03
CA VAL A 193 -4.78 -17.43 8.61
C VAL A 193 -3.61 -16.46 8.44
N ALA A 194 -2.65 -16.83 7.60
CA ALA A 194 -1.48 -16.02 7.27
C ALA A 194 -1.41 -15.66 5.78
N ASP A 195 -1.88 -16.56 4.91
CA ASP A 195 -1.86 -16.40 3.46
C ASP A 195 -3.24 -15.98 2.95
N ILE A 196 -3.28 -14.85 2.24
CA ILE A 196 -4.48 -14.30 1.61
C ILE A 196 -4.41 -14.34 0.07
N GLU A 197 -3.48 -15.10 -0.51
CA GLU A 197 -3.42 -15.34 -1.96
C GLU A 197 -4.76 -15.77 -2.59
N PRO A 198 -5.63 -16.58 -1.93
CA PRO A 198 -6.95 -16.92 -2.45
C PRO A 198 -7.88 -15.71 -2.74
N LEU A 199 -7.59 -14.52 -2.22
CA LEU A 199 -8.32 -13.28 -2.48
C LEU A 199 -7.93 -12.61 -3.80
N ARG A 200 -6.81 -12.99 -4.42
CA ARG A 200 -6.35 -12.39 -5.68
C ARG A 200 -7.41 -12.53 -6.77
N GLY A 201 -7.71 -11.42 -7.44
CA GLY A 201 -8.69 -11.37 -8.53
C GLY A 201 -10.15 -11.57 -8.09
N LYS A 202 -10.48 -11.39 -6.81
CA LYS A 202 -11.89 -11.31 -6.37
C LYS A 202 -12.47 -9.95 -6.69
N ASP A 203 -12.82 -9.75 -7.96
CA ASP A 203 -13.23 -8.45 -8.52
C ASP A 203 -14.46 -7.82 -7.86
N LEU A 204 -15.28 -8.61 -7.16
CA LEU A 204 -16.49 -8.18 -6.45
C LEU A 204 -16.26 -7.92 -4.96
N LEU A 205 -15.09 -8.25 -4.41
CA LEU A 205 -14.78 -8.15 -3.00
C LEU A 205 -14.64 -6.69 -2.58
N TRP A 206 -15.64 -6.19 -1.86
CA TRP A 206 -15.69 -4.80 -1.40
C TRP A 206 -15.36 -4.64 0.07
N ARG A 207 -15.51 -5.69 0.89
CA ARG A 207 -15.15 -5.68 2.32
C ARG A 207 -14.38 -6.93 2.74
N VAL A 208 -13.26 -6.69 3.42
CA VAL A 208 -12.44 -7.75 4.04
C VAL A 208 -12.19 -7.41 5.50
N GLU A 209 -12.48 -8.37 6.37
CA GLU A 209 -12.14 -8.30 7.79
C GLU A 209 -11.26 -9.49 8.20
N MET A 210 -10.06 -9.16 8.67
CA MET A 210 -9.01 -10.10 9.05
C MET A 210 -8.29 -9.70 10.34
N ALA A 211 -9.03 -9.08 11.25
CA ALA A 211 -8.58 -8.70 12.59
C ALA A 211 -7.96 -9.88 13.34
N GLY A 212 -6.86 -9.69 14.06
CA GLY A 212 -6.28 -10.72 14.94
C GLY A 212 -5.85 -11.99 14.18
N THR A 213 -5.39 -11.84 12.93
CA THR A 213 -4.85 -12.91 12.10
C THR A 213 -3.32 -12.83 11.99
N LYS A 214 -2.70 -13.77 11.28
CA LYS A 214 -1.24 -13.81 11.04
C LYS A 214 -0.85 -13.18 9.69
N VAL A 215 -1.76 -12.49 9.03
CA VAL A 215 -1.53 -11.87 7.72
C VAL A 215 -0.47 -10.78 7.84
N ALA A 216 0.61 -10.88 7.08
CA ALA A 216 1.72 -9.92 7.11
C ALA A 216 1.83 -9.06 5.83
N SER A 217 1.17 -9.47 4.75
CA SER A 217 1.27 -8.80 3.45
C SER A 217 -0.11 -8.60 2.83
N LEU A 218 -0.32 -7.42 2.25
CA LEU A 218 -1.53 -7.05 1.51
C LEU A 218 -1.39 -7.25 -0.01
N ASP A 219 -0.29 -7.83 -0.51
CA ASP A 219 -0.03 -7.94 -1.96
C ASP A 219 -1.20 -8.56 -2.76
N PRO A 220 -1.90 -9.60 -2.27
CA PRO A 220 -3.06 -10.17 -2.99
C PRO A 220 -4.24 -9.21 -3.15
N LEU A 221 -4.32 -8.12 -2.37
CA LEU A 221 -5.35 -7.09 -2.49
C LEU A 221 -5.06 -6.04 -3.59
N ARG A 222 -3.83 -6.03 -4.15
CA ARG A 222 -3.40 -5.05 -5.16
C ARG A 222 -4.33 -4.95 -6.36
N ASP A 223 -4.91 -6.08 -6.77
CA ASP A 223 -5.71 -6.18 -7.99
C ASP A 223 -7.21 -6.30 -7.71
N ILE A 224 -7.71 -5.92 -6.53
CA ILE A 224 -9.14 -5.96 -6.18
C ILE A 224 -9.80 -4.59 -6.42
N PRO A 225 -10.48 -4.34 -7.56
CA PRO A 225 -10.96 -3.00 -7.95
C PRO A 225 -12.23 -2.55 -7.22
N ALA A 226 -12.86 -3.43 -6.45
CA ALA A 226 -14.09 -3.15 -5.71
C ALA A 226 -13.86 -2.87 -4.22
N LEU A 227 -12.62 -2.92 -3.72
CA LEU A 227 -12.33 -2.78 -2.28
C LEU A 227 -12.73 -1.38 -1.77
N ILE A 228 -13.65 -1.37 -0.79
CA ILE A 228 -14.21 -0.17 -0.16
C ILE A 228 -13.85 -0.14 1.34
N GLU A 229 -13.86 -1.29 2.01
CA GLU A 229 -13.59 -1.38 3.45
C GLU A 229 -12.57 -2.48 3.76
N LEU A 230 -11.57 -2.13 4.56
CA LEU A 230 -10.50 -3.03 4.97
C LEU A 230 -10.21 -2.90 6.46
N TYR A 231 -10.37 -4.01 7.18
CA TYR A 231 -10.14 -4.12 8.63
C TYR A 231 -9.11 -5.22 8.92
N PHE A 232 -7.99 -4.84 9.53
CA PHE A 232 -6.86 -5.74 9.79
C PHE A 232 -6.11 -5.38 11.06
N GLN A 233 -6.86 -4.93 12.06
CA GLN A 233 -6.32 -4.68 13.39
C GLN A 233 -5.60 -5.90 13.96
N GLU A 234 -4.59 -5.66 14.79
CA GLU A 234 -3.82 -6.71 15.46
C GLU A 234 -3.21 -7.72 14.49
N THR A 235 -2.73 -7.24 13.34
CA THR A 235 -1.98 -8.04 12.36
C THR A 235 -0.55 -7.49 12.19
N PRO A 236 0.42 -8.32 11.76
CA PRO A 236 1.79 -7.89 11.50
C PRO A 236 1.97 -7.06 10.21
N VAL A 237 0.88 -6.62 9.56
CA VAL A 237 0.95 -5.78 8.35
C VAL A 237 1.68 -4.48 8.63
N SER A 238 2.63 -4.13 7.76
CA SER A 238 3.42 -2.89 7.81
C SER A 238 3.39 -2.08 6.52
N ASP A 239 3.27 -2.75 5.37
CA ASP A 239 3.34 -2.14 4.04
C ASP A 239 1.95 -1.93 3.43
N LEU A 240 1.59 -0.67 3.18
CA LEU A 240 0.36 -0.27 2.50
C LEU A 240 0.53 -0.06 0.99
N SER A 241 1.73 -0.24 0.43
CA SER A 241 1.99 -0.08 -1.00
C SER A 241 1.05 -0.89 -1.92
N PRO A 242 0.56 -2.09 -1.55
CA PRO A 242 -0.43 -2.80 -2.38
C PRO A 242 -1.75 -2.05 -2.54
N LEU A 243 -2.07 -1.12 -1.64
CA LEU A 243 -3.31 -0.37 -1.67
C LEU A 243 -3.25 0.88 -2.54
N ALA A 244 -2.08 1.27 -3.08
CA ALA A 244 -1.84 2.59 -3.69
C ALA A 244 -2.81 2.98 -4.83
N GLU A 245 -3.41 2.01 -5.50
CA GLU A 245 -4.37 2.24 -6.58
C GLU A 245 -5.83 1.92 -6.18
N ARG A 246 -6.09 1.60 -4.90
CA ARG A 246 -7.42 1.23 -4.39
C ARG A 246 -8.23 2.46 -3.96
N THR A 247 -8.39 3.42 -4.87
CA THR A 247 -9.00 4.75 -4.63
C THR A 247 -10.50 4.74 -4.30
N LYS A 248 -11.14 3.56 -4.33
CA LYS A 248 -12.52 3.34 -3.85
C LYS A 248 -12.61 3.13 -2.33
N LEU A 249 -11.48 2.97 -1.64
CA LEU A 249 -11.46 2.81 -0.19
C LEU A 249 -12.15 4.00 0.50
N ILE A 250 -13.10 3.65 1.37
CA ILE A 250 -13.81 4.56 2.27
C ILE A 250 -13.28 4.38 3.70
N THR A 251 -13.02 3.13 4.09
CA THR A 251 -12.57 2.78 5.45
C THR A 251 -11.31 1.94 5.41
N LEU A 252 -10.29 2.39 6.13
CA LEU A 252 -9.11 1.61 6.47
C LEU A 252 -8.98 1.59 8.01
N SER A 253 -9.10 0.42 8.61
CA SER A 253 -8.88 0.22 10.05
C SER A 253 -7.77 -0.80 10.26
N ALA A 254 -6.69 -0.31 10.87
CA ALA A 254 -5.44 -1.01 11.13
C ALA A 254 -4.90 -0.77 12.56
N PRO A 255 -5.73 -0.70 13.62
CA PRO A 255 -5.19 -0.48 14.95
C PRO A 255 -4.29 -1.62 15.42
N ASN A 256 -3.27 -1.30 16.21
CA ASN A 256 -2.27 -2.22 16.75
C ASN A 256 -1.54 -3.03 15.66
N THR A 257 -1.20 -2.38 14.54
CA THR A 257 -0.41 -2.97 13.44
C THR A 257 1.02 -2.43 13.41
N GLU A 258 1.79 -2.83 12.40
CA GLU A 258 3.17 -2.37 12.18
C GLU A 258 3.25 -1.26 11.10
N VAL A 259 2.09 -0.70 10.69
CA VAL A 259 2.00 0.36 9.69
C VAL A 259 2.68 1.63 10.19
N ALA A 260 3.63 2.14 9.42
CA ALA A 260 4.37 3.37 9.72
C ALA A 260 4.20 4.47 8.66
N ASP A 261 3.91 4.07 7.42
CA ASP A 261 3.84 4.96 6.26
C ASP A 261 2.44 4.93 5.65
N LEU A 262 1.77 6.09 5.67
CA LEU A 262 0.45 6.29 5.09
C LEU A 262 0.51 6.86 3.66
N THR A 263 1.69 7.21 3.15
CA THR A 263 1.85 7.83 1.82
C THR A 263 1.23 7.04 0.67
N PRO A 264 1.16 5.69 0.67
CA PRO A 264 0.44 4.95 -0.36
C PRO A 264 -1.03 5.35 -0.51
N LEU A 265 -1.65 5.90 0.54
CA LEU A 265 -3.06 6.30 0.54
C LEU A 265 -3.27 7.78 0.19
N ALA A 266 -2.21 8.54 -0.07
CA ALA A 266 -2.30 9.99 -0.28
C ALA A 266 -3.26 10.34 -1.43
N GLY A 267 -4.12 11.33 -1.22
CA GLY A 267 -5.04 11.83 -2.25
C GLY A 267 -6.24 10.93 -2.55
N PHE A 268 -6.54 9.93 -1.72
CA PHE A 268 -7.70 9.05 -1.95
C PHE A 268 -9.01 9.84 -1.85
N PRO A 269 -9.83 9.86 -2.91
CA PRO A 269 -10.96 10.81 -3.02
C PRO A 269 -12.19 10.41 -2.19
N ASN A 270 -12.25 9.16 -1.73
CA ASN A 270 -13.41 8.62 -1.01
C ASN A 270 -13.12 8.23 0.45
N LEU A 271 -11.87 8.37 0.90
CA LEU A 271 -11.45 7.93 2.22
C LEU A 271 -12.09 8.82 3.28
N GLN A 272 -12.88 8.20 4.16
CA GLN A 272 -13.64 8.88 5.24
C GLN A 272 -13.11 8.50 6.61
N THR A 273 -12.64 7.26 6.76
CA THR A 273 -12.19 6.71 8.04
C THR A 273 -10.81 6.08 7.90
N VAL A 274 -9.86 6.57 8.69
CA VAL A 274 -8.52 5.98 8.82
C VAL A 274 -8.22 5.75 10.29
N ASN A 275 -8.26 4.49 10.76
CA ASN A 275 -7.86 4.14 12.11
C ASN A 275 -6.51 3.42 12.10
N VAL A 276 -5.51 4.04 12.71
CA VAL A 276 -4.17 3.50 12.95
C VAL A 276 -3.78 3.63 14.43
N ASN A 277 -4.74 3.64 15.35
CA ASN A 277 -4.47 3.64 16.80
C ASN A 277 -3.49 2.51 17.15
N GLY A 278 -2.41 2.76 17.89
CA GLY A 278 -1.47 1.69 18.27
C GLY A 278 -0.51 1.24 17.16
N ALA A 279 -0.53 1.84 15.98
CA ALA A 279 0.39 1.55 14.87
C ALA A 279 1.76 2.21 15.08
N ARG A 280 2.51 2.50 14.02
CA ARG A 280 3.86 3.13 14.07
C ARG A 280 3.94 4.44 13.28
N VAL A 281 2.81 5.07 13.02
CA VAL A 281 2.76 6.24 12.16
C VAL A 281 3.30 7.46 12.92
N SER A 282 4.18 8.23 12.28
CA SER A 282 4.80 9.44 12.85
C SER A 282 4.68 10.67 11.96
N ASP A 283 4.16 10.51 10.74
CA ASP A 283 3.91 11.56 9.77
C ASP A 283 2.43 11.60 9.41
N LEU A 284 1.78 12.70 9.76
CA LEU A 284 0.37 12.99 9.49
C LEU A 284 0.19 14.19 8.55
N SER A 285 1.26 14.64 7.89
CA SER A 285 1.20 15.78 6.96
C SER A 285 0.17 15.58 5.83
N MET A 286 -0.17 14.33 5.51
CA MET A 286 -1.10 13.95 4.46
C MET A 286 -2.58 13.92 4.85
N LEU A 287 -2.96 14.17 6.11
CA LEU A 287 -4.38 14.18 6.54
C LEU A 287 -5.22 15.16 5.70
N GLY A 288 -4.62 16.28 5.29
CA GLY A 288 -5.27 17.27 4.44
C GLY A 288 -5.39 16.89 2.95
N SER A 289 -4.91 15.71 2.55
CA SER A 289 -5.03 15.20 1.17
C SER A 289 -6.31 14.40 0.93
N TRP A 290 -7.09 14.09 1.97
CA TRP A 290 -8.31 13.29 1.89
C TRP A 290 -9.56 14.17 2.04
N PRO A 291 -10.20 14.57 0.92
CA PRO A 291 -11.24 15.59 0.93
C PRO A 291 -12.55 15.18 1.64
N LYS A 292 -12.73 13.89 1.97
CA LYS A 292 -13.92 13.36 2.66
C LYS A 292 -13.63 12.82 4.05
N LEU A 293 -12.40 13.01 4.56
CA LEU A 293 -12.00 12.47 5.85
C LEU A 293 -12.87 13.07 6.97
N SER A 294 -13.48 12.21 7.77
CA SER A 294 -14.33 12.61 8.89
C SER A 294 -13.91 11.96 10.21
N ASN A 295 -13.25 10.79 10.15
CA ASN A 295 -12.79 10.06 11.33
C ASN A 295 -11.32 9.63 11.18
N VAL A 296 -10.50 9.90 12.19
CA VAL A 296 -9.11 9.44 12.28
C VAL A 296 -8.86 8.81 13.64
N GLY A 297 -8.32 7.61 13.69
CA GLY A 297 -7.74 7.04 14.90
C GLY A 297 -6.22 7.14 14.81
N PHE A 298 -5.60 7.92 15.71
CA PHE A 298 -4.14 8.07 15.74
C PHE A 298 -3.51 7.92 17.14
N LEU A 299 -4.28 7.53 18.14
CA LEU A 299 -3.80 7.41 19.51
C LEU A 299 -2.78 6.28 19.68
N ASN A 300 -1.87 6.41 20.65
CA ASN A 300 -0.93 5.35 21.09
C ASN A 300 0.08 4.82 20.04
N GLN A 301 0.65 5.66 19.17
CA GLN A 301 1.67 5.20 18.20
C GLN A 301 2.94 4.65 18.88
N ARG A 302 3.53 3.60 18.28
CA ARG A 302 4.71 2.86 18.75
C ARG A 302 5.98 3.33 18.02
N VAL A 303 7.06 3.61 18.76
CA VAL A 303 8.34 4.09 18.20
C VAL A 303 9.15 2.96 17.51
N ALA A 304 9.77 3.27 16.37
CA ALA A 304 10.61 2.35 15.60
C ALA A 304 11.96 2.06 16.29
N GLY A 305 12.42 0.79 16.28
CA GLY A 305 13.76 0.40 16.77
C GLY A 305 13.84 -0.06 18.23
N ALA A 306 12.76 -0.05 19.00
CA ALA A 306 12.73 -0.69 20.32
C ALA A 306 12.42 -2.20 20.19
N ALA A 307 13.33 -3.06 20.68
CA ALA A 307 13.05 -4.49 20.85
C ALA A 307 12.12 -4.70 22.06
N ALA A 308 11.22 -5.69 21.98
CA ALA A 308 10.38 -6.12 23.10
C ALA A 308 11.27 -6.59 24.26
N VAL A 309 11.09 -6.03 25.46
CA VAL A 309 11.86 -6.37 26.65
C VAL A 309 11.04 -7.31 27.53
N ALA A 310 11.62 -8.47 27.88
CA ALA A 310 11.16 -9.29 28.99
C ALA A 310 11.84 -8.81 30.29
N SER A 311 11.10 -8.76 31.40
CA SER A 311 11.60 -8.37 32.72
C SER A 311 11.54 -9.55 33.71
N GLN A 312 12.70 -9.91 34.28
CA GLN A 312 12.99 -10.18 35.70
C GLN A 312 14.53 -9.98 35.83
N THR A 313 15.18 -9.41 36.85
CA THR A 313 14.94 -9.04 38.25
C THR A 313 15.80 -7.81 38.62
N GLU A 314 15.47 -7.20 39.76
CA GLU A 314 16.32 -6.36 40.63
C GLU A 314 16.60 -4.86 40.34
N THR A 315 16.10 -4.07 41.31
CA THR A 315 16.74 -2.95 42.02
C THR A 315 18.15 -2.53 41.59
N THR A 316 18.28 -1.46 40.81
CA THR A 316 18.94 -0.20 41.18
C THR A 316 19.06 0.77 39.98
N TYR A 317 18.95 2.05 40.33
CA TYR A 317 19.15 3.28 39.57
C TYR A 317 20.23 3.22 38.45
N ARG A 318 19.89 3.56 37.19
CA ARG A 318 20.72 4.37 36.25
C ARG A 318 19.85 5.00 35.14
N ARG A 319 20.19 6.25 34.76
CA ARG A 319 19.57 7.04 33.67
C ARG A 319 19.79 6.40 32.30
N PRO A 320 18.79 6.48 31.40
CA PRO A 320 19.03 6.60 29.97
C PRO A 320 18.49 7.91 29.40
N VAL A 321 19.31 8.53 28.53
CA VAL A 321 19.02 9.67 27.66
C VAL A 321 17.82 9.33 26.76
N ALA A 322 16.85 10.23 26.65
CA ALA A 322 15.74 10.10 25.72
C ALA A 322 16.15 10.63 24.32
N THR A 323 16.00 9.79 23.30
CA THR A 323 15.96 10.21 21.89
C THR A 323 14.49 10.30 21.47
N THR A 324 14.00 11.52 21.26
CA THR A 324 12.69 11.77 20.65
C THR A 324 12.80 11.64 19.12
N ALA A 325 11.91 10.86 18.50
CA ALA A 325 11.75 10.87 17.05
C ALA A 325 10.96 12.13 16.63
N PRO A 326 11.31 12.81 15.53
CA PRO A 326 10.63 14.03 15.09
C PRO A 326 9.24 13.70 14.54
N PHE A 327 8.20 14.18 15.22
CA PHE A 327 6.79 14.09 14.81
C PHE A 327 6.45 15.21 13.81
N LYS A 328 5.67 14.92 12.75
CA LYS A 328 5.23 15.91 11.76
C LYS A 328 3.71 15.91 11.58
N MET A 329 3.04 17.03 11.89
CA MET A 329 1.63 17.30 11.56
C MET A 329 1.49 18.57 10.70
N ARG A 330 0.41 18.68 9.91
CA ARG A 330 0.10 19.89 9.13
C ARG A 330 -0.40 20.99 10.07
N SER A 331 0.11 22.21 9.90
CA SER A 331 -0.37 23.40 10.63
C SER A 331 -1.89 23.58 10.42
N GLY A 332 -2.63 23.85 11.51
CA GLY A 332 -4.07 24.12 11.49
C GLY A 332 -5.01 22.91 11.60
N VAL A 333 -4.49 21.68 11.76
CA VAL A 333 -5.32 20.48 12.01
C VAL A 333 -5.43 20.23 13.52
N VAL A 334 -6.66 20.13 14.02
CA VAL A 334 -6.97 19.81 15.43
C VAL A 334 -7.76 18.49 15.48
N LEU A 335 -7.26 17.49 16.21
CA LEU A 335 -7.97 16.24 16.48
C LEU A 335 -8.71 16.34 17.81
N THR A 336 -10.04 16.24 17.78
CA THR A 336 -10.90 16.27 18.97
C THR A 336 -11.55 14.91 19.19
N THR A 337 -11.42 14.34 20.39
CA THR A 337 -12.24 13.19 20.79
C THR A 337 -13.61 13.66 21.30
N SER A 338 -14.59 12.76 21.32
CA SER A 338 -15.92 13.00 21.92
C SER A 338 -15.90 13.29 23.44
N VAL A 339 -14.73 13.18 24.09
CA VAL A 339 -14.49 13.40 25.52
C VAL A 339 -13.60 14.62 25.81
N GLY A 340 -13.34 15.47 24.80
CA GLY A 340 -12.61 16.74 24.97
C GLY A 340 -11.09 16.62 24.95
N ALA A 341 -10.53 15.52 24.42
CA ALA A 341 -9.08 15.40 24.27
C ALA A 341 -8.58 16.05 22.97
N THR A 342 -7.57 16.90 23.06
CA THR A 342 -7.00 17.66 21.93
C THR A 342 -5.56 17.21 21.67
N THR A 343 -5.22 16.86 20.44
CA THR A 343 -3.83 16.52 20.04
C THR A 343 -3.19 17.69 19.30
N THR A 344 -2.06 18.21 19.80
CA THR A 344 -1.34 19.34 19.17
C THR A 344 -0.39 18.88 18.06
N PRO A 345 0.06 19.76 17.13
CA PRO A 345 0.99 19.45 16.04
C PRO A 345 2.30 18.75 16.45
N GLU A 346 2.67 18.81 17.73
CA GLU A 346 3.85 18.17 18.33
C GLU A 346 3.58 16.73 18.83
N GLY A 347 2.36 16.21 18.71
CA GLY A 347 2.01 14.82 19.04
C GLY A 347 1.56 14.59 20.49
N ILE A 348 1.10 15.63 21.18
CA ILE A 348 0.71 15.61 22.60
C ILE A 348 -0.81 15.45 22.73
N THR A 349 -1.30 14.37 23.34
CA THR A 349 -2.72 14.18 23.65
C THR A 349 -3.06 14.76 25.03
N VAL A 350 -3.86 15.84 25.05
CA VAL A 350 -4.31 16.52 26.27
C VAL A 350 -5.73 16.05 26.61
N TRP A 351 -6.03 15.70 27.86
CA TRP A 351 -7.41 15.48 28.36
C TRP A 351 -7.87 16.76 29.10
N SER A 352 -9.07 17.28 28.81
CA SER A 352 -9.51 18.62 29.27
C SER A 352 -9.89 18.76 30.76
N PRO A 353 -9.91 19.99 31.34
CA PRO A 353 -9.27 21.22 30.86
C PRO A 353 -7.92 21.43 31.54
N LEU A 354 -6.93 21.88 30.77
CA LEU A 354 -5.76 22.55 31.31
C LEU A 354 -6.21 23.80 32.09
N ALA A 355 -5.54 24.11 33.19
CA ALA A 355 -5.66 25.43 33.79
C ALA A 355 -5.21 26.48 32.75
N PRO A 356 -5.88 27.65 32.64
CA PRO A 356 -5.59 28.65 31.61
C PRO A 356 -4.15 29.18 31.57
N ASP A 357 -3.33 28.88 32.57
CA ASP A 357 -2.02 29.46 32.86
C ASP A 357 -0.82 28.48 32.67
N ALA A 358 -1.01 27.31 32.06
CA ALA A 358 0.06 26.34 31.83
C ALA A 358 1.00 26.75 30.66
N THR A 359 2.31 26.86 30.92
CA THR A 359 3.29 27.40 29.94
C THR A 359 4.22 26.38 29.28
N GLU A 360 4.41 25.16 29.83
CA GLU A 360 5.11 24.06 29.13
C GLU A 360 4.78 22.66 29.69
N LEU A 361 4.88 21.61 28.85
CA LEU A 361 4.56 20.21 29.18
C LEU A 361 5.78 19.29 28.98
N THR A 362 6.15 18.48 29.98
CA THR A 362 7.15 17.40 29.81
C THR A 362 6.60 16.03 30.24
N THR A 363 7.00 14.98 29.50
CA THR A 363 6.48 13.62 29.65
C THR A 363 7.56 12.64 30.11
N LYS A 364 7.19 11.68 30.97
CA LYS A 364 8.00 10.50 31.30
C LYS A 364 7.15 9.24 31.23
N VAL A 365 7.68 8.18 30.61
CA VAL A 365 6.99 6.89 30.40
C VAL A 365 7.56 5.82 31.33
N ALA A 366 6.69 5.03 31.98
CA ALA A 366 7.05 3.80 32.70
C ALA A 366 5.92 2.76 32.68
N GLY A 367 6.28 1.47 32.61
CA GLY A 367 5.41 0.30 32.91
C GLY A 367 4.95 -0.55 31.71
N ASP A 368 5.04 -1.88 31.85
CA ASP A 368 4.66 -2.96 30.89
C ASP A 368 3.46 -3.75 31.42
N PRO A 369 2.54 -4.25 30.56
CA PRO A 369 2.26 -5.69 30.58
C PRO A 369 1.98 -6.32 29.21
N GLY A 370 2.21 -7.64 29.15
CA GLY A 370 2.20 -8.49 27.95
C GLY A 370 0.85 -8.72 27.25
N PRO A 371 0.82 -9.65 26.26
CA PRO A 371 -0.17 -9.67 25.19
C PRO A 371 -1.57 -10.06 25.68
N GLY A 372 -2.56 -9.20 25.40
CA GLY A 372 -3.98 -9.44 25.67
C GLY A 372 -4.56 -8.78 26.93
N SER A 373 -3.83 -7.89 27.62
CA SER A 373 -4.30 -7.34 28.91
C SER A 373 -5.18 -6.09 28.83
N GLY A 374 -5.22 -5.38 27.70
CA GLY A 374 -5.93 -4.10 27.61
C GLY A 374 -5.35 -2.98 28.50
N ALA A 375 -4.11 -3.09 28.99
CA ALA A 375 -3.51 -2.04 29.82
C ALA A 375 -3.01 -0.85 28.99
N THR A 376 -3.42 0.34 29.40
CA THR A 376 -2.97 1.64 28.91
C THR A 376 -1.64 2.05 29.54
N TYR A 377 -0.75 2.68 28.77
CA TYR A 377 0.33 3.47 29.35
C TYR A 377 -0.28 4.73 29.97
N SER A 378 0.01 5.03 31.24
CA SER A 378 -0.20 6.36 31.79
C SER A 378 1.14 7.07 31.88
N ALA A 379 1.23 8.24 31.23
CA ALA A 379 2.26 9.21 31.55
C ALA A 379 1.87 9.84 32.89
N THR A 380 2.75 9.81 33.89
CA THR A 380 2.57 10.68 35.05
C THR A 380 2.98 12.09 34.63
N LEU A 381 2.01 13.00 34.56
CA LEU A 381 2.27 14.42 34.40
C LEU A 381 2.96 14.93 35.66
N THR A 382 4.03 15.71 35.51
CA THR A 382 4.55 16.52 36.60
C THR A 382 4.74 17.93 36.07
N TYR A 383 4.11 18.89 36.72
CA TYR A 383 4.06 20.28 36.33
C TYR A 383 5.08 21.10 37.14
N PRO A 384 5.99 21.83 36.49
CA PRO A 384 6.55 23.02 37.09
C PRO A 384 5.57 24.17 36.87
N LEU A 385 4.98 24.69 37.95
CA LEU A 385 4.23 25.95 37.90
C LEU A 385 5.23 27.09 37.66
N THR A 386 5.16 27.78 36.53
CA THR A 386 5.61 29.18 36.48
C THR A 386 4.47 30.03 37.01
N HIS A 387 4.71 30.69 38.13
CA HIS A 387 3.74 31.51 38.85
C HIS A 387 3.03 32.50 37.91
N ALA A 388 1.70 32.60 37.98
CA ALA A 388 1.01 33.81 37.57
C ALA A 388 1.62 35.02 38.32
N ASP A 389 1.78 36.14 37.63
CA ASP A 389 2.40 37.34 38.20
C ASP A 389 1.71 38.60 37.64
N PHE A 390 1.98 39.73 38.26
CA PHE A 390 1.57 41.04 37.76
C PHE A 390 2.33 41.36 36.47
N THR A 391 1.59 41.79 35.45
CA THR A 391 2.14 42.09 34.11
C THR A 391 2.57 43.55 33.95
N ASN A 392 2.21 44.41 34.91
CA ASN A 392 2.61 45.80 34.93
C ASN A 392 2.97 46.25 36.36
N ALA A 393 3.57 47.44 36.47
CA ALA A 393 3.95 48.06 37.73
C ALA A 393 3.47 49.51 37.80
N PRO A 394 3.08 50.04 38.97
CA PRO A 394 2.63 51.42 39.11
C PRO A 394 3.67 52.42 38.58
N ARG A 395 3.21 53.38 37.78
CA ARG A 395 4.04 54.48 37.27
C ARG A 395 4.33 55.52 38.36
N THR A 396 5.33 56.36 38.12
CA THR A 396 5.62 57.51 38.99
C THR A 396 4.40 58.42 39.06
N ALA A 397 3.94 58.74 40.26
CA ALA A 397 2.88 59.71 40.47
C ALA A 397 3.46 61.12 40.66
N ALA A 398 2.72 62.15 40.25
CA ALA A 398 3.09 63.53 40.55
C ALA A 398 2.43 63.98 41.86
N VAL A 399 3.21 64.54 42.80
CA VAL A 399 2.67 65.03 44.07
C VAL A 399 1.58 66.08 43.83
N ASN A 400 0.49 66.03 44.59
CA ASN A 400 -0.67 66.91 44.46
C ASN A 400 -1.38 66.87 43.09
N LYS A 401 -1.18 65.82 42.28
CA LYS A 401 -1.92 65.59 41.04
C LYS A 401 -2.77 64.32 41.12
N PRO A 402 -3.95 64.30 40.47
CA PRO A 402 -4.73 63.07 40.36
C PRO A 402 -3.90 61.95 39.73
N TYR A 403 -3.91 60.80 40.38
CA TYR A 403 -3.24 59.59 39.92
C TYR A 403 -4.29 58.51 39.67
N ASN A 404 -4.15 57.79 38.58
CA ASN A 404 -4.98 56.65 38.22
C ASN A 404 -4.09 55.64 37.47
N PHE A 405 -4.01 54.42 37.99
CA PHE A 405 -3.24 53.32 37.43
C PHE A 405 -3.95 52.00 37.67
N GLN A 406 -4.12 51.20 36.61
CA GLN A 406 -4.74 49.88 36.66
C GLN A 406 -3.67 48.80 36.75
N LEU A 407 -3.67 48.01 37.82
CA LEU A 407 -2.86 46.79 37.88
C LEU A 407 -3.45 45.71 36.96
N ALA A 408 -2.57 45.03 36.25
CA ALA A 408 -2.87 43.91 35.38
C ALA A 408 -2.07 42.69 35.83
N VAL A 409 -2.65 41.52 35.55
CA VAL A 409 -2.09 40.21 35.85
C VAL A 409 -2.13 39.38 34.58
N THR A 410 -1.38 38.29 34.53
CA THR A 410 -1.45 37.34 33.42
C THR A 410 -2.85 36.76 33.26
N ASP A 411 -3.20 36.38 32.03
CA ASP A 411 -4.48 35.72 31.71
C ASP A 411 -4.69 34.50 32.64
N GLY A 412 -5.90 34.37 33.21
CA GLY A 412 -6.24 33.29 34.16
C GLY A 412 -6.50 33.75 35.60
N PHE A 413 -6.02 34.94 36.02
CA PHE A 413 -6.32 35.55 37.32
C PHE A 413 -7.31 36.73 37.19
N VAL A 414 -8.32 36.61 36.31
CA VAL A 414 -9.29 37.70 36.04
C VAL A 414 -10.41 37.81 37.06
N ASP A 415 -10.66 36.75 37.82
CA ASP A 415 -11.69 36.70 38.86
C ASP A 415 -11.08 37.00 40.24
N GLY A 416 -11.80 37.72 41.10
CA GLY A 416 -11.41 38.00 42.50
C GLY A 416 -10.64 39.30 42.75
N PRO A 417 -10.71 39.85 43.99
CA PRO A 417 -10.32 41.22 44.30
C PRO A 417 -8.80 41.39 44.46
N PHE A 418 -8.29 42.55 44.06
CA PHE A 418 -6.96 43.00 44.45
C PHE A 418 -6.96 43.47 45.90
N GLN A 419 -5.91 43.12 46.64
CA GLN A 419 -5.77 43.46 48.06
C GLN A 419 -4.40 44.05 48.34
N LEU A 420 -4.38 45.17 49.08
CA LEU A 420 -3.14 45.73 49.61
C LEU A 420 -2.75 44.93 50.87
N VAL A 421 -1.70 44.13 50.76
CA VAL A 421 -1.20 43.27 51.84
C VAL A 421 -0.38 44.09 52.85
N SER A 422 0.42 45.04 52.38
CA SER A 422 1.23 45.91 53.23
C SER A 422 1.70 47.18 52.51
N GLY A 423 2.07 48.20 53.28
CA GLY A 423 2.52 49.49 52.76
C GLY A 423 1.37 50.45 52.50
N GLU A 424 1.67 51.73 52.35
CA GLU A 424 0.71 52.78 52.01
C GLU A 424 1.40 53.86 51.17
N VAL A 425 0.61 54.56 50.35
CA VAL A 425 1.06 55.78 49.68
C VAL A 425 0.13 56.90 50.14
N PRO A 426 0.62 57.92 50.87
CA PRO A 426 -0.21 59.01 51.38
C PRO A 426 -1.04 59.64 50.26
N GLY A 427 -2.37 59.54 50.36
CA GLY A 427 -3.33 60.12 49.41
C GLY A 427 -3.74 59.21 48.23
N LEU A 428 -3.25 57.97 48.13
CA LEU A 428 -3.71 56.97 47.17
C LEU A 428 -4.37 55.77 47.84
N THR A 429 -5.32 55.15 47.14
CA THR A 429 -6.00 53.93 47.56
C THR A 429 -5.99 52.89 46.44
N LEU A 430 -5.93 51.61 46.81
CA LEU A 430 -6.12 50.48 45.90
C LEU A 430 -7.57 49.98 46.03
N SER A 431 -8.28 49.90 44.91
CA SER A 431 -9.62 49.32 44.81
C SER A 431 -9.57 47.81 44.58
N ASP A 432 -10.69 47.13 44.89
CA ASP A 432 -10.87 45.69 44.63
C ASP A 432 -10.71 45.32 43.14
N ALA A 433 -10.94 46.27 42.23
CA ALA A 433 -10.74 46.09 40.78
C ALA A 433 -9.27 46.25 40.34
N GLY A 434 -8.33 46.52 41.26
CA GLY A 434 -6.91 46.67 40.94
C GLY A 434 -6.51 48.09 40.53
N VAL A 435 -7.40 49.06 40.68
CA VAL A 435 -7.12 50.46 40.32
C VAL A 435 -6.51 51.17 41.53
N ILE A 436 -5.29 51.69 41.39
CA ILE A 436 -4.66 52.62 42.34
C ILE A 436 -5.07 54.04 41.93
N THR A 437 -5.82 54.72 42.79
CA THR A 437 -6.35 56.06 42.49
C THR A 437 -6.22 57.02 43.68
N GLY A 438 -6.23 58.32 43.41
CA GLY A 438 -6.22 59.34 44.45
C GLY A 438 -5.38 60.56 44.05
N THR A 439 -4.91 61.32 45.04
CA THR A 439 -3.98 62.43 44.83
C THR A 439 -2.87 62.29 45.88
N PRO A 440 -1.65 61.91 45.49
CA PRO A 440 -0.61 61.64 46.45
C PRO A 440 -0.14 62.93 47.10
N THR A 441 0.01 62.93 48.42
CA THR A 441 0.25 64.15 49.21
C THR A 441 1.70 64.32 49.65
N GLU A 442 2.52 63.28 49.49
CA GLU A 442 3.91 63.29 49.96
C GLU A 442 4.87 62.82 48.85
N LEU A 443 6.00 63.53 48.72
CA LEU A 443 7.11 63.12 47.87
C LEU A 443 7.85 61.95 48.53
N GLY A 444 8.23 60.95 47.73
CA GLY A 444 8.99 59.82 48.27
C GLY A 444 8.84 58.54 47.47
N SER A 445 9.47 57.49 47.98
CA SER A 445 9.47 56.15 47.44
C SER A 445 8.72 55.23 48.41
N PHE A 446 7.53 54.79 48.02
CA PHE A 446 6.62 54.07 48.89
C PHE A 446 6.52 52.60 48.47
N PRO A 447 7.10 51.66 49.24
CA PRO A 447 6.94 50.23 48.96
C PRO A 447 5.53 49.78 49.34
N ILE A 448 4.86 49.09 48.43
CA ILE A 448 3.56 48.47 48.65
C ILE A 448 3.61 47.00 48.24
N THR A 449 2.90 46.14 48.94
CA THR A 449 2.74 44.72 48.58
C THR A 449 1.29 44.49 48.22
N VAL A 450 1.04 44.03 47.00
CA VAL A 450 -0.31 43.77 46.50
C VAL A 450 -0.46 42.28 46.27
N ALA A 451 -1.61 41.74 46.66
CA ALA A 451 -2.02 40.39 46.35
C ALA A 451 -3.30 40.38 45.52
N ARG A 452 -3.52 39.28 44.82
CA ARG A 452 -4.79 38.99 44.16
C ARG A 452 -5.10 37.52 44.33
N THR A 453 -6.34 37.23 44.71
CA THR A 453 -6.84 35.86 44.87
C THR A 453 -7.86 35.56 43.79
N ASP A 454 -7.72 34.43 43.09
CA ASP A 454 -8.69 34.01 42.07
C ASP A 454 -10.01 33.46 42.66
N ALA A 455 -11.00 33.16 41.82
CA ALA A 455 -12.26 32.54 42.24
C ALA A 455 -12.11 31.14 42.87
N TYR A 456 -10.92 30.53 42.76
CA TYR A 456 -10.60 29.20 43.25
C TYR A 456 -9.75 29.23 44.53
N GLY A 457 -9.37 30.41 45.03
CA GLY A 457 -8.61 30.61 46.26
C GLY A 457 -7.08 30.64 46.08
N ASN A 458 -6.58 30.63 44.84
CA ASN A 458 -5.15 30.77 44.57
C ASN A 458 -4.74 32.24 44.69
N THR A 459 -3.59 32.55 45.32
CA THR A 459 -3.17 33.93 45.59
C THR A 459 -1.79 34.22 45.03
N ILE A 460 -1.67 35.26 44.20
CA ILE A 460 -0.38 35.85 43.78
C ILE A 460 -0.08 37.07 44.63
N THR A 461 1.20 37.30 44.96
CA THR A 461 1.64 38.45 45.77
C THR A 461 2.89 39.08 45.16
N ARG A 462 2.93 40.41 45.04
CA ARG A 462 4.11 41.14 44.57
C ARG A 462 4.32 42.45 45.31
N ALA A 463 5.59 42.76 45.58
CA ALA A 463 6.01 44.06 46.06
C ALA A 463 6.27 45.02 44.89
N PHE A 464 5.70 46.22 44.96
CA PHE A 464 5.96 47.35 44.09
C PHE A 464 6.58 48.50 44.90
N THR A 465 7.23 49.42 44.19
CA THR A 465 7.64 50.70 44.75
C THR A 465 6.99 51.79 43.93
N LEU A 466 6.10 52.58 44.54
CA LEU A 466 5.45 53.70 43.89
C LEU A 466 6.22 54.97 44.23
N LEU A 467 6.83 55.59 43.21
CA LEU A 467 7.56 56.84 43.34
C LEU A 467 6.60 58.02 43.18
N VAL A 468 6.68 59.01 44.07
CA VAL A 468 5.96 60.28 43.95
C VAL A 468 6.98 61.40 43.75
N ALA A 469 6.90 62.11 42.60
CA ALA A 469 7.87 63.12 42.15
C ALA A 469 7.20 64.44 41.71
N GLU A 470 8.00 65.46 41.37
CA GLU A 470 7.50 66.81 41.02
C GLU A 470 7.11 66.99 39.53
N LYS A 471 7.54 66.11 38.60
CA LYS A 471 7.20 66.16 37.15
C LYS A 471 7.36 64.77 36.48
N ALA A 472 6.48 64.41 35.54
CA ALA A 472 6.66 63.24 34.68
C ALA A 472 7.56 63.60 33.47
N ASP A 473 8.63 62.85 33.24
CA ASP A 473 9.53 63.04 32.10
C ASP A 473 8.87 62.52 30.80
N THR A 474 9.07 63.20 29.67
CA THR A 474 8.63 62.73 28.35
C THR A 474 9.80 62.59 27.38
N PHE A 475 9.70 61.66 26.42
CA PHE A 475 10.75 61.25 25.49
C PHE A 475 10.29 61.22 24.03
N THR A 476 11.27 61.18 23.12
CA THR A 476 11.10 61.08 21.66
C THR A 476 11.69 59.75 21.15
N VAL A 477 10.94 59.06 20.28
CA VAL A 477 11.37 57.86 19.52
C VAL A 477 11.55 58.23 18.06
N LYS A 478 12.78 58.13 17.55
CA LYS A 478 13.12 58.41 16.15
C LYS A 478 13.25 57.15 15.31
N PHE A 479 12.96 57.23 14.00
CA PHE A 479 13.08 56.11 13.08
C PHE A 479 14.07 56.39 11.93
N ASP A 480 15.17 55.64 11.88
CA ASP A 480 16.11 55.62 10.76
C ASP A 480 15.82 54.42 9.84
N SER A 481 15.23 54.70 8.67
CA SER A 481 14.86 53.66 7.69
C SER A 481 16.06 53.00 6.99
N SER A 482 17.30 53.45 7.23
CA SER A 482 18.52 52.87 6.66
C SER A 482 18.45 52.68 5.14
N GLY A 483 17.95 53.71 4.44
CA GLY A 483 17.79 53.73 2.99
C GLY A 483 16.46 53.17 2.47
N GLY A 484 15.51 52.85 3.34
CA GLY A 484 14.11 52.60 2.98
C GLY A 484 13.25 53.88 2.95
N SER A 485 11.94 53.72 2.70
CA SER A 485 10.97 54.82 2.77
C SER A 485 10.94 55.49 4.15
N ALA A 486 10.63 56.79 4.20
CA ALA A 486 10.60 57.57 5.43
C ALA A 486 9.53 57.08 6.42
N VAL A 487 9.84 57.16 7.71
CA VAL A 487 8.95 56.82 8.84
C VAL A 487 8.92 58.02 9.80
N GLN A 488 7.75 58.34 10.36
CA GLN A 488 7.55 59.53 11.20
C GLN A 488 7.98 59.27 12.65
N ASP A 489 8.72 60.20 13.26
CA ASP A 489 9.11 60.17 14.68
C ASP A 489 7.90 60.36 15.62
N ILE A 490 8.00 59.81 16.84
CA ILE A 490 6.98 59.92 17.90
C ILE A 490 7.54 60.80 19.03
N ASP A 491 6.89 61.93 19.30
CA ASP A 491 7.26 62.86 20.38
C ASP A 491 6.30 62.75 21.58
N GLY A 492 6.81 63.06 22.78
CA GLY A 492 5.98 63.23 23.97
C GLY A 492 5.58 61.94 24.69
N VAL A 493 6.33 60.86 24.50
CA VAL A 493 6.11 59.57 25.18
C VAL A 493 6.41 59.72 26.68
N GLU A 494 5.44 59.48 27.56
CA GLU A 494 5.68 59.60 29.01
C GLU A 494 6.68 58.53 29.50
N TYR A 495 7.44 58.83 30.55
CA TYR A 495 8.39 57.90 31.14
C TYR A 495 7.71 56.58 31.50
N GLY A 496 8.15 55.50 30.87
CA GLY A 496 7.63 54.15 31.09
C GLY A 496 6.53 53.73 30.12
N ASP A 497 6.03 54.61 29.26
CA ASP A 497 5.07 54.23 28.22
C ASP A 497 5.76 53.48 27.07
N SER A 498 5.01 52.60 26.40
CA SER A 498 5.42 51.94 25.17
C SER A 498 4.94 52.72 23.94
N VAL A 499 5.49 52.41 22.78
CA VAL A 499 5.10 53.02 21.50
C VAL A 499 4.60 51.96 20.53
N ALA A 500 3.59 52.30 19.72
CA ALA A 500 3.11 51.41 18.67
C ALA A 500 4.14 51.27 17.55
N GLU A 501 4.29 50.06 17.02
CA GLU A 501 5.17 49.81 15.88
C GLU A 501 4.68 50.55 14.63
N PRO A 502 5.54 51.31 13.92
CA PRO A 502 5.14 52.01 12.72
C PRO A 502 4.97 51.05 11.54
N THR A 503 4.32 51.52 10.47
CA THR A 503 4.25 50.77 9.21
C THR A 503 5.66 50.47 8.69
N ALA A 504 5.91 49.21 8.32
CA ALA A 504 7.19 48.77 7.82
C ALA A 504 7.65 49.60 6.61
N PRO A 505 8.88 50.15 6.61
CA PRO A 505 9.42 50.87 5.47
C PRO A 505 9.68 49.91 4.31
N THR A 506 9.80 50.45 3.09
CA THR A 506 10.09 49.69 1.87
C THR A 506 11.43 50.08 1.27
N ARG A 507 12.17 49.11 0.71
CA ARG A 507 13.46 49.31 0.03
C ARG A 507 13.59 48.33 -1.13
N ALA A 508 13.82 48.83 -2.35
CA ALA A 508 13.90 47.99 -3.54
C ALA A 508 15.05 46.97 -3.47
N GLY A 509 14.75 45.67 -3.66
CA GLY A 509 15.71 44.56 -3.65
C GLY A 509 16.07 44.01 -2.26
N TYR A 510 15.36 44.43 -1.22
CA TYR A 510 15.58 44.02 0.16
C TYR A 510 14.25 43.75 0.87
N THR A 511 14.23 42.76 1.76
CA THR A 511 13.12 42.51 2.69
C THR A 511 13.39 43.18 4.04
N PHE A 512 12.43 43.93 4.57
CA PHE A 512 12.49 44.52 5.91
C PHE A 512 12.36 43.41 6.98
N THR A 513 13.29 43.36 7.93
CA THR A 513 13.33 42.30 8.96
C THR A 513 13.08 42.81 10.38
N GLY A 514 12.70 44.07 10.55
CA GLY A 514 12.37 44.67 11.84
C GLY A 514 13.26 45.85 12.24
N TRP A 515 12.91 46.46 13.36
CA TRP A 515 13.61 47.59 13.97
C TRP A 515 14.63 47.14 15.01
N THR A 516 15.73 47.88 15.12
CA THR A 516 16.79 47.61 16.10
C THR A 516 17.14 48.86 16.90
N LEU A 517 17.49 48.67 18.18
CA LEU A 517 18.11 49.67 19.04
C LEU A 517 19.49 49.13 19.41
N ASP A 518 20.55 49.88 19.13
CA ASP A 518 21.94 49.46 19.37
C ASP A 518 22.25 48.05 18.81
N ASP A 519 21.84 47.79 17.57
CA ASP A 519 21.97 46.52 16.84
C ASP A 519 21.18 45.31 17.39
N ALA A 520 20.47 45.46 18.52
CA ALA A 520 19.56 44.46 19.07
C ALA A 520 18.13 44.67 18.56
N ALA A 521 17.37 43.58 18.35
CA ALA A 521 15.97 43.68 17.94
C ALA A 521 15.15 44.42 19.01
N TYR A 522 14.38 45.42 18.59
CA TYR A 522 13.58 46.24 19.49
C TYR A 522 12.19 45.62 19.72
N ASP A 523 11.78 45.52 20.98
CA ASP A 523 10.46 45.08 21.41
C ASP A 523 9.58 46.31 21.66
N PHE A 524 8.54 46.51 20.85
CA PHE A 524 7.65 47.66 20.97
C PHE A 524 6.74 47.61 22.21
N SER A 525 6.73 46.51 22.96
CA SER A 525 6.11 46.46 24.29
C SER A 525 7.01 46.98 25.41
N ALA A 526 8.30 47.19 25.14
CA ALA A 526 9.25 47.69 26.14
C ALA A 526 8.99 49.17 26.50
N PRO A 527 9.18 49.56 27.78
CA PRO A 527 8.99 50.93 28.21
C PRO A 527 10.06 51.87 27.65
N VAL A 528 9.65 53.06 27.21
CA VAL A 528 10.56 54.14 26.80
C VAL A 528 10.97 54.95 28.03
N THR A 529 12.26 54.92 28.36
CA THR A 529 12.84 55.57 29.55
C THR A 529 13.86 56.65 29.20
N ALA A 530 14.13 56.87 27.91
CA ALA A 530 15.02 57.90 27.37
C ALA A 530 14.65 58.16 25.89
N ASN A 531 15.25 59.20 25.29
CA ASN A 531 15.17 59.39 23.84
C ASN A 531 15.92 58.26 23.11
N ILE A 532 15.27 57.61 22.15
CA ILE A 532 15.84 56.47 21.41
C ILE A 532 15.75 56.68 19.89
N THR A 533 16.61 56.01 19.13
CA THR A 533 16.55 55.97 17.67
C THR A 533 16.57 54.51 17.21
N LEU A 534 15.52 54.10 16.50
CA LEU A 534 15.34 52.76 15.98
C LEU A 534 15.80 52.68 14.53
N THR A 535 16.64 51.70 14.21
CA THR A 535 17.26 51.53 12.90
C THR A 535 16.68 50.32 12.18
N ALA A 536 16.24 50.50 10.93
CA ALA A 536 15.66 49.44 10.11
C ALA A 536 16.70 48.41 9.65
N LYS A 537 16.38 47.12 9.79
CA LYS A 537 17.22 46.01 9.32
C LYS A 537 16.69 45.41 8.02
N TRP A 538 17.61 45.09 7.12
CA TRP A 538 17.32 44.65 5.75
C TRP A 538 18.05 43.34 5.41
N THR A 539 17.39 42.44 4.69
CA THR A 539 18.01 41.26 4.07
C THR A 539 17.94 41.37 2.53
N VAL A 540 19.02 41.05 1.83
CA VAL A 540 19.06 41.06 0.35
C VAL A 540 18.21 39.93 -0.21
N GLU A 541 17.36 40.20 -1.20
CA GLU A 541 16.66 39.15 -1.94
C GLU A 541 17.62 38.45 -2.91
N VAL A 542 17.82 37.14 -2.74
CA VAL A 542 18.64 36.28 -3.62
C VAL A 542 17.72 35.33 -4.39
N PRO A 543 17.86 35.17 -5.72
CA PRO A 543 17.03 34.25 -6.49
C PRO A 543 17.28 32.79 -6.07
N GLU A 544 16.21 32.05 -5.81
CA GLU A 544 16.26 30.66 -5.35
C GLU A 544 16.69 29.70 -6.47
N VAL A 545 17.68 28.83 -6.19
CA VAL A 545 18.20 27.84 -7.15
C VAL A 545 17.60 26.47 -6.82
N VAL A 546 16.78 25.92 -7.70
CA VAL A 546 16.14 24.59 -7.57
C VAL A 546 17.18 23.48 -7.81
N PRO A 547 17.45 22.59 -6.83
CA PRO A 547 18.39 21.49 -6.99
C PRO A 547 17.96 20.50 -8.07
N PRO A 548 18.91 19.83 -8.76
CA PRO A 548 18.53 18.92 -9.83
C PRO A 548 17.95 17.59 -9.35
N VAL A 549 16.96 17.05 -10.07
CA VAL A 549 16.34 15.74 -9.78
C VAL A 549 16.50 14.81 -10.98
N ILE A 550 17.10 13.63 -10.77
CA ILE A 550 17.42 12.66 -11.84
C ILE A 550 16.33 11.58 -11.97
N LYS A 551 15.75 11.43 -13.18
CA LYS A 551 14.73 10.43 -13.54
C LYS A 551 15.18 9.61 -14.76
N PRO A 552 14.73 8.35 -14.93
CA PRO A 552 13.80 7.58 -14.08
C PRO A 552 14.42 7.04 -12.79
N GLY A 553 13.58 6.39 -11.96
CA GLY A 553 13.95 5.68 -10.72
C GLY A 553 15.07 4.64 -10.93
N THR A 554 14.85 3.78 -11.91
CA THR A 554 15.65 2.60 -12.26
C THR A 554 15.77 2.52 -13.79
N LEU A 555 16.63 1.63 -14.29
CA LEU A 555 16.79 1.39 -15.73
C LEU A 555 16.34 -0.04 -16.09
N PRO A 556 15.80 -0.26 -17.31
CA PRO A 556 15.52 -1.60 -17.80
C PRO A 556 16.77 -2.48 -17.88
N GLU A 557 16.59 -3.78 -17.76
CA GLU A 557 17.64 -4.79 -17.99
C GLU A 557 18.05 -4.86 -19.47
N GLY A 558 19.26 -5.35 -19.74
CA GLY A 558 19.81 -5.56 -21.07
C GLY A 558 19.95 -7.05 -21.42
N ILE A 559 20.03 -7.35 -22.72
CA ILE A 559 20.30 -8.71 -23.23
C ILE A 559 21.53 -8.65 -24.13
N VAL A 560 22.46 -9.59 -23.97
CA VAL A 560 23.65 -9.68 -24.84
C VAL A 560 23.22 -9.81 -26.31
N GLY A 561 23.76 -8.95 -27.16
CA GLY A 561 23.53 -8.95 -28.61
C GLY A 561 22.26 -8.22 -29.08
N ARG A 562 21.42 -7.70 -28.17
CA ARG A 562 20.23 -6.89 -28.53
C ARG A 562 20.47 -5.40 -28.35
N ALA A 563 19.82 -4.58 -29.17
CA ALA A 563 19.85 -3.14 -29.00
C ALA A 563 19.23 -2.75 -27.65
N TYR A 564 19.98 -1.98 -26.87
CA TYR A 564 19.58 -1.39 -25.60
C TYR A 564 19.40 0.11 -25.81
N ALA A 565 18.31 0.66 -25.31
CA ALA A 565 18.06 2.10 -25.31
C ALA A 565 17.29 2.51 -24.04
N ALA A 566 17.80 3.50 -23.33
CA ALA A 566 17.13 4.14 -22.21
C ALA A 566 17.51 5.62 -22.16
N THR A 567 16.70 6.47 -21.54
CA THR A 567 17.01 7.91 -21.41
C THR A 567 16.92 8.32 -19.96
N ILE A 568 17.93 9.04 -19.50
CA ILE A 568 18.00 9.69 -18.20
C ILE A 568 17.78 11.19 -18.43
N THR A 569 16.96 11.79 -17.59
CA THR A 569 16.67 13.23 -17.63
C THR A 569 16.91 13.82 -16.25
N ALA A 570 17.21 15.12 -16.21
CA ALA A 570 17.23 15.88 -14.96
C ALA A 570 16.46 17.19 -15.12
N THR A 571 15.69 17.54 -14.09
CA THR A 571 15.07 18.86 -13.91
C THR A 571 15.89 19.66 -12.90
N GLY A 572 15.79 20.99 -12.85
CA GLY A 572 16.52 21.87 -11.92
C GLY A 572 16.64 23.30 -12.49
N SER A 573 17.18 24.25 -11.74
CA SER A 573 17.41 25.62 -12.24
C SER A 573 18.40 25.65 -13.40
N GLY A 574 18.06 26.34 -14.49
CA GLY A 574 18.79 26.29 -15.75
C GLY A 574 18.50 25.02 -16.56
N THR A 575 19.34 24.68 -17.54
CA THR A 575 19.28 23.38 -18.24
C THR A 575 20.31 22.44 -17.61
N PRO A 576 19.88 21.43 -16.82
CA PRO A 576 20.82 20.57 -16.12
C PRO A 576 21.73 19.81 -17.08
N VAL A 577 23.03 19.82 -16.81
CA VAL A 577 24.03 19.08 -17.60
C VAL A 577 24.26 17.71 -16.98
N LEU A 578 24.05 16.65 -17.77
CA LEU A 578 24.25 15.27 -17.33
C LEU A 578 25.65 14.75 -17.66
N SER A 579 26.22 13.96 -16.76
CA SER A 579 27.50 13.26 -16.97
C SER A 579 27.55 11.96 -16.19
N ILE A 580 28.43 11.04 -16.58
CA ILE A 580 28.76 9.84 -15.78
C ILE A 580 29.93 10.22 -14.86
N SER A 581 29.71 10.17 -13.54
CA SER A 581 30.71 10.54 -12.53
C SER A 581 31.42 9.34 -11.89
N GLY A 582 30.97 8.11 -12.14
CA GLY A 582 31.61 6.90 -11.62
C GLY A 582 31.02 5.59 -12.14
N GLY A 583 31.73 4.48 -11.92
CA GLY A 583 31.33 3.13 -12.32
C GLY A 583 31.52 2.83 -13.82
N THR A 584 30.94 1.72 -14.28
CA THR A 584 31.14 1.22 -15.66
C THR A 584 29.82 0.86 -16.31
N LEU A 585 29.62 1.34 -17.54
CA LEU A 585 28.50 0.91 -18.39
C LEU A 585 28.73 -0.52 -18.91
N PRO A 586 27.66 -1.25 -19.27
CA PRO A 586 27.79 -2.49 -20.01
C PRO A 586 28.63 -2.29 -21.28
N SER A 587 29.55 -3.23 -21.55
CA SER A 587 30.35 -3.20 -22.78
C SER A 587 29.42 -3.14 -24.00
N GLY A 588 29.61 -2.13 -24.86
CA GLY A 588 28.78 -1.90 -26.04
C GLY A 588 27.61 -0.93 -25.85
N VAL A 589 27.37 -0.42 -24.64
CA VAL A 589 26.42 0.68 -24.36
C VAL A 589 27.19 1.98 -24.09
N LYS A 590 26.71 3.11 -24.63
CA LYS A 590 27.28 4.45 -24.46
C LYS A 590 26.24 5.41 -23.88
N PHE A 591 26.70 6.40 -23.12
CA PHE A 591 25.89 7.50 -22.62
C PHE A 591 26.15 8.78 -23.44
N ASP A 592 25.10 9.38 -23.99
CA ASP A 592 25.15 10.70 -24.61
C ASP A 592 24.76 11.75 -23.56
N ALA A 593 25.73 12.55 -23.12
CA ALA A 593 25.56 13.59 -22.12
C ALA A 593 24.61 14.74 -22.56
N LYS A 594 24.46 14.98 -23.87
CA LYS A 594 23.60 16.06 -24.39
C LYS A 594 22.13 15.67 -24.39
N THR A 595 21.83 14.41 -24.65
CA THR A 595 20.45 13.91 -24.72
C THR A 595 20.05 13.05 -23.52
N GLY A 596 21.01 12.74 -22.64
CA GLY A 596 20.84 11.80 -21.52
C GLY A 596 20.60 10.36 -21.95
N LYS A 597 20.90 9.99 -23.20
CA LYS A 597 20.51 8.69 -23.78
C LYS A 597 21.59 7.65 -23.58
N LEU A 598 21.23 6.52 -23.00
CA LEU A 598 21.99 5.27 -23.02
C LEU A 598 21.59 4.50 -24.27
N SER A 599 22.55 4.16 -25.13
CA SER A 599 22.25 3.36 -26.32
C SER A 599 23.43 2.49 -26.76
N GLY A 600 23.13 1.36 -27.40
CA GLY A 600 24.11 0.46 -27.99
C GLY A 600 23.68 -1.00 -27.89
N THR A 601 24.61 -1.93 -27.99
CA THR A 601 24.34 -3.38 -27.94
C THR A 601 25.24 -4.01 -26.89
N PRO A 602 24.72 -4.43 -25.71
CA PRO A 602 25.53 -5.07 -24.68
C PRO A 602 26.20 -6.34 -25.22
N THR A 603 27.48 -6.54 -24.92
CA THR A 603 28.26 -7.70 -25.42
C THR A 603 28.67 -8.68 -24.32
N LYS A 604 28.49 -8.33 -23.05
CA LYS A 604 28.92 -9.14 -21.90
C LYS A 604 27.81 -9.24 -20.86
N VAL A 605 27.60 -10.46 -20.37
CA VAL A 605 26.70 -10.77 -19.24
C VAL A 605 27.29 -10.21 -17.96
N GLY A 606 26.46 -9.66 -17.09
CA GLY A 606 26.88 -9.18 -15.77
C GLY A 606 25.97 -8.09 -15.22
N SER A 607 26.24 -7.68 -13.99
CA SER A 607 25.63 -6.50 -13.37
C SER A 607 26.60 -5.33 -13.48
N PHE A 608 26.14 -4.21 -14.06
CA PHE A 608 26.96 -3.04 -14.33
C PHE A 608 26.37 -1.83 -13.62
N THR A 609 27.09 -1.32 -12.62
CA THR A 609 26.68 -0.15 -11.83
C THR A 609 27.49 1.08 -12.25
N PHE A 610 26.79 2.21 -12.41
CA PHE A 610 27.38 3.51 -12.75
C PHE A 610 26.59 4.65 -12.10
N THR A 611 27.24 5.80 -11.91
CA THR A 611 26.66 6.98 -11.27
C THR A 611 26.49 8.10 -12.28
N VAL A 612 25.28 8.64 -12.38
CA VAL A 612 24.98 9.83 -13.17
C VAL A 612 24.99 11.05 -12.25
N LYS A 613 25.68 12.11 -12.68
CA LYS A 613 25.68 13.44 -12.07
C LYS A 613 24.86 14.39 -12.94
N ALA A 614 23.95 15.14 -12.32
CA ALA A 614 23.27 16.29 -12.90
C ALA A 614 23.76 17.57 -12.24
N ASP A 615 24.13 18.57 -13.04
CA ASP A 615 24.56 19.90 -12.58
C ASP A 615 23.59 20.96 -13.10
N ALA A 616 22.88 21.63 -12.19
CA ALA A 616 21.92 22.67 -12.48
C ALA A 616 22.38 23.97 -11.83
N ALA A 617 22.98 24.86 -12.62
CA ALA A 617 23.52 26.15 -12.19
C ALA A 617 24.50 26.05 -10.99
N GLY A 618 25.36 25.02 -10.97
CA GLY A 618 26.37 24.80 -9.92
C GLY A 618 25.89 23.95 -8.75
N VAL A 619 24.58 23.65 -8.65
CA VAL A 619 24.03 22.69 -7.69
C VAL A 619 24.03 21.31 -8.32
N VAL A 620 24.60 20.33 -7.61
CA VAL A 620 24.83 18.98 -8.15
C VAL A 620 23.97 17.94 -7.44
N ALA A 621 23.44 16.99 -8.21
CA ALA A 621 22.80 15.78 -7.71
C ALA A 621 23.44 14.56 -8.37
N THR A 622 23.54 13.45 -7.64
CA THR A 622 24.09 12.19 -8.16
C THR A 622 23.16 11.03 -7.90
N LYS A 623 23.12 10.07 -8.82
CA LYS A 623 22.31 8.85 -8.68
C LYS A 623 23.02 7.64 -9.27
N ALA A 624 23.09 6.57 -8.48
CA ALA A 624 23.58 5.27 -8.94
C ALA A 624 22.49 4.50 -9.69
N TYR A 625 22.88 3.90 -10.81
CA TYR A 625 22.05 3.02 -11.62
C TYR A 625 22.76 1.70 -11.83
N THR A 626 21.97 0.63 -11.95
CA THR A 626 22.45 -0.71 -12.28
C THR A 626 21.71 -1.22 -13.51
N ILE A 627 22.46 -1.70 -14.51
CA ILE A 627 21.91 -2.46 -15.63
C ILE A 627 22.38 -3.90 -15.49
N VAL A 628 21.43 -4.82 -15.32
CA VAL A 628 21.70 -6.26 -15.38
C VAL A 628 21.62 -6.69 -16.84
N VAL A 629 22.68 -7.31 -17.35
CA VAL A 629 22.74 -7.87 -18.70
C VAL A 629 22.77 -9.39 -18.62
N SER A 630 21.78 -10.04 -19.23
CA SER A 630 21.64 -11.50 -19.26
C SER A 630 21.89 -12.07 -20.66
N LYS A 631 22.12 -13.39 -20.76
CA LYS A 631 22.12 -14.09 -22.06
C LYS A 631 20.68 -14.18 -22.58
N ASP A 632 20.53 -14.21 -23.90
CA ASP A 632 19.22 -14.38 -24.54
C ASP A 632 18.66 -15.77 -24.21
N THR A 633 17.96 -15.87 -23.08
CA THR A 633 16.92 -16.86 -22.90
C THR A 633 15.69 -16.26 -23.55
N VAL A 634 15.45 -16.59 -24.82
CA VAL A 634 14.11 -16.42 -25.39
C VAL A 634 13.21 -17.32 -24.57
N ILE A 635 12.57 -16.77 -23.55
CA ILE A 635 11.50 -17.42 -22.81
C ILE A 635 10.33 -17.45 -23.80
N PRO A 636 9.89 -18.61 -24.35
CA PRO A 636 8.63 -18.69 -25.06
C PRO A 636 7.53 -18.06 -24.20
N PRO A 637 6.52 -17.41 -24.79
CA PRO A 637 5.49 -16.64 -24.08
C PRO A 637 4.66 -17.44 -23.05
N CYS A 638 4.98 -18.72 -22.86
CA CYS A 638 4.23 -19.73 -22.13
C CYS A 638 5.01 -20.44 -21.00
N ILE A 639 6.25 -20.07 -20.67
CA ILE A 639 7.04 -20.81 -19.64
C ILE A 639 6.46 -20.65 -18.23
N LYS A 640 5.97 -19.45 -17.89
CA LYS A 640 5.26 -19.23 -16.63
C LYS A 640 3.85 -19.80 -16.78
N PRO A 641 3.44 -20.78 -15.94
CA PRO A 641 2.07 -21.29 -15.97
C PRO A 641 1.11 -20.13 -15.80
N ARG A 642 0.06 -20.06 -16.61
CA ARG A 642 -1.01 -19.10 -16.42
C ARG A 642 -1.66 -19.37 -15.08
N GLN A 643 -1.96 -18.31 -14.35
CA GLN A 643 -2.58 -18.41 -13.02
C GLN A 643 -4.11 -18.64 -13.12
N ILE A 644 -4.62 -18.89 -14.33
CA ILE A 644 -6.01 -19.25 -14.59
C ILE A 644 -6.01 -20.58 -15.35
N PRO A 645 -6.59 -21.66 -14.79
CA PRO A 645 -6.68 -22.94 -15.47
C PRO A 645 -7.40 -22.83 -16.81
N VAL A 646 -6.76 -23.29 -17.89
CA VAL A 646 -7.38 -23.31 -19.23
C VAL A 646 -8.27 -24.51 -19.47
N PHE A 647 -8.07 -25.60 -18.73
CA PHE A 647 -8.91 -26.79 -18.79
C PHE A 647 -9.69 -26.97 -17.48
N ALA A 648 -10.96 -27.36 -17.56
CA ALA A 648 -11.84 -27.46 -16.40
C ALA A 648 -11.41 -28.56 -15.41
N ASP A 649 -10.75 -29.61 -15.88
CA ASP A 649 -10.30 -30.77 -15.12
C ASP A 649 -8.79 -30.76 -14.80
N THR A 650 -8.13 -29.62 -14.99
CA THR A 650 -6.71 -29.44 -14.64
C THR A 650 -6.53 -28.15 -13.82
N PRO A 651 -6.87 -28.15 -12.52
CA PRO A 651 -6.70 -26.99 -11.65
C PRO A 651 -5.22 -26.66 -11.41
N LEU A 652 -4.91 -25.46 -10.89
CA LEU A 652 -3.53 -25.01 -10.59
C LEU A 652 -2.76 -25.99 -9.68
N SER A 653 -3.47 -26.66 -8.78
CA SER A 653 -2.93 -27.65 -7.84
C SER A 653 -2.63 -29.01 -8.48
N HIS A 654 -3.07 -29.25 -9.73
CA HIS A 654 -2.78 -30.50 -10.41
C HIS A 654 -1.26 -30.64 -10.60
N LYS A 655 -0.71 -31.81 -10.24
CA LYS A 655 0.75 -32.07 -10.25
C LYS A 655 1.43 -31.73 -11.58
N PHE A 656 0.71 -31.89 -12.69
CA PHE A 656 1.18 -31.61 -14.05
C PHE A 656 0.56 -30.34 -14.67
N TYR A 657 0.00 -29.45 -13.84
CA TYR A 657 -0.68 -28.24 -14.30
C TYR A 657 0.21 -27.40 -15.23
N LYS A 658 1.44 -27.15 -14.78
CA LYS A 658 2.44 -26.37 -15.53
C LYS A 658 2.63 -26.90 -16.96
N GLU A 659 2.79 -28.20 -17.10
CA GLU A 659 3.03 -28.83 -18.40
C GLU A 659 1.77 -28.87 -19.27
N ILE A 660 0.61 -29.11 -18.65
CA ILE A 660 -0.68 -29.15 -19.35
C ILE A 660 -1.10 -27.76 -19.84
N ASP A 661 -0.93 -26.73 -19.00
CA ASP A 661 -1.18 -25.33 -19.37
C ASP A 661 -0.28 -24.89 -20.53
N TRP A 662 1.01 -25.21 -20.44
CA TRP A 662 1.98 -24.92 -21.48
C TRP A 662 1.61 -25.60 -22.81
N MET A 663 1.14 -26.85 -22.79
CA MET A 663 0.66 -27.56 -23.98
C MET A 663 -0.48 -26.82 -24.70
N GLU A 664 -1.36 -26.12 -23.98
CA GLU A 664 -2.42 -25.29 -24.58
C GLU A 664 -1.88 -23.95 -25.06
N CYS A 665 -1.01 -23.30 -24.29
CA CYS A 665 -0.42 -22.02 -24.66
C CYS A 665 0.39 -22.13 -25.96
N MET A 666 1.14 -23.24 -26.13
CA MET A 666 1.85 -23.58 -27.36
C MET A 666 0.94 -24.14 -28.47
N LYS A 667 -0.36 -24.30 -28.20
CA LYS A 667 -1.38 -24.90 -29.10
C LYS A 667 -1.08 -26.34 -29.53
N TYR A 668 -0.27 -27.07 -28.75
CA TYR A 668 -0.04 -28.49 -28.95
C TYR A 668 -1.25 -29.33 -28.50
N SER A 669 -1.99 -28.91 -27.46
CA SER A 669 -3.27 -29.49 -27.06
C SER A 669 -4.36 -28.42 -26.99
N THR A 670 -5.60 -28.74 -27.35
CA THR A 670 -6.75 -27.84 -27.23
C THR A 670 -7.85 -28.40 -26.34
N GLY A 671 -7.66 -29.61 -25.79
CA GLY A 671 -8.66 -30.33 -25.00
C GLY A 671 -9.92 -30.70 -25.79
N TRP A 672 -10.90 -31.28 -25.07
CA TRP A 672 -12.23 -31.59 -25.56
C TRP A 672 -13.18 -30.46 -25.22
N ARG A 673 -13.83 -29.90 -26.25
CA ARG A 673 -14.85 -28.85 -26.07
C ARG A 673 -16.04 -29.39 -25.29
N GLN A 674 -16.57 -28.57 -24.40
CA GLN A 674 -17.82 -28.83 -23.67
C GLN A 674 -18.94 -27.94 -24.23
N PRO A 675 -20.22 -28.36 -24.15
CA PRO A 675 -21.37 -27.53 -24.54
C PRO A 675 -21.43 -26.18 -23.82
N SER A 676 -20.94 -26.11 -22.57
CA SER A 676 -20.70 -24.88 -21.81
C SER A 676 -19.46 -25.05 -20.93
N GLY A 677 -18.73 -23.95 -20.67
CA GLY A 677 -17.52 -23.96 -19.83
C GLY A 677 -16.19 -24.17 -20.58
N LYS A 678 -15.09 -24.24 -19.81
CA LYS A 678 -13.72 -24.47 -20.31
C LYS A 678 -13.59 -25.89 -20.90
N PRO A 679 -12.71 -26.16 -21.88
CA PRO A 679 -12.50 -27.51 -22.39
C PRO A 679 -11.92 -28.47 -21.32
N LEU A 680 -12.04 -29.78 -21.52
CA LEU A 680 -11.41 -30.80 -20.68
C LEU A 680 -10.06 -31.24 -21.26
N TYR A 681 -9.03 -31.43 -20.44
CA TYR A 681 -7.76 -32.01 -20.85
C TYR A 681 -7.70 -33.54 -20.68
N LYS A 682 -8.48 -34.11 -19.77
CA LYS A 682 -8.52 -35.51 -19.36
C LYS A 682 -7.15 -36.07 -18.99
N PRO A 683 -6.48 -35.54 -17.95
CA PRO A 683 -5.06 -35.82 -17.66
C PRO A 683 -4.74 -37.30 -17.42
N GLN A 684 -5.65 -38.06 -16.81
CA GLN A 684 -5.45 -39.48 -16.50
C GLN A 684 -5.78 -40.43 -17.65
N ASN A 685 -6.47 -39.98 -18.70
CA ASN A 685 -6.83 -40.86 -19.81
C ASN A 685 -5.59 -41.39 -20.53
N ASN A 686 -5.66 -42.66 -20.94
CA ASN A 686 -4.64 -43.27 -21.78
C ASN A 686 -4.61 -42.56 -23.13
N LEU A 687 -3.41 -42.39 -23.67
CA LEU A 687 -3.20 -41.71 -24.92
C LEU A 687 -3.30 -42.70 -26.09
N GLU A 688 -4.22 -42.43 -27.01
CA GLU A 688 -4.32 -43.16 -28.27
C GLU A 688 -3.16 -42.79 -29.22
N ARG A 689 -2.75 -43.76 -30.05
CA ARG A 689 -1.62 -43.58 -30.99
C ARG A 689 -1.83 -42.44 -31.99
N GLN A 690 -3.06 -42.18 -32.41
CA GLN A 690 -3.39 -41.03 -33.28
C GLN A 690 -3.19 -39.67 -32.59
N ALA A 691 -3.40 -39.59 -31.28
CA ALA A 691 -3.22 -38.34 -30.55
C ALA A 691 -1.72 -37.97 -30.46
N MET A 692 -0.83 -38.97 -30.40
CA MET A 692 0.61 -38.76 -30.52
C MET A 692 0.99 -38.18 -31.90
N ALA A 693 0.40 -38.70 -32.98
CA ALA A 693 0.62 -38.13 -34.32
C ALA A 693 0.18 -36.67 -34.38
N ALA A 694 -0.96 -36.33 -33.76
CA ALA A 694 -1.45 -34.95 -33.70
C ALA A 694 -0.50 -34.01 -32.94
N PHE A 695 0.06 -34.44 -31.80
CA PHE A 695 1.01 -33.62 -31.03
C PHE A 695 2.27 -33.33 -31.82
N ILE A 696 2.91 -34.37 -32.37
CA ILE A 696 4.17 -34.21 -33.11
C ILE A 696 3.93 -33.42 -34.40
N TYR A 697 2.82 -33.65 -35.09
CA TYR A 697 2.45 -32.86 -36.27
C TYR A 697 2.35 -31.37 -35.95
N ARG A 698 1.69 -30.98 -34.85
CA ARG A 698 1.57 -29.57 -34.46
C ARG A 698 2.91 -28.92 -34.11
N MET A 699 3.86 -29.71 -33.63
CA MET A 699 5.19 -29.24 -33.26
C MET A 699 6.12 -29.09 -34.46
N GLU A 700 6.03 -29.98 -35.45
CA GLU A 700 7.09 -30.17 -36.46
C GLU A 700 6.63 -30.04 -37.91
N ALA A 701 5.35 -30.25 -38.17
CA ALA A 701 4.90 -30.34 -39.55
C ALA A 701 4.96 -28.97 -40.23
N PRO A 702 5.39 -28.91 -41.50
CA PRO A 702 5.30 -27.69 -42.29
C PRO A 702 3.84 -27.20 -42.35
N LYS A 703 3.62 -25.90 -42.15
CA LYS A 703 2.27 -25.28 -42.13
C LYS A 703 1.46 -25.57 -43.41
N ASN A 704 2.14 -25.80 -44.53
CA ASN A 704 1.56 -26.04 -45.85
C ASN A 704 1.57 -27.53 -46.27
N TYR A 705 1.83 -28.47 -45.36
CA TYR A 705 1.82 -29.90 -45.68
C TYR A 705 0.46 -30.35 -46.25
N LYS A 706 0.51 -31.16 -47.32
CA LYS A 706 -0.65 -31.77 -47.98
C LYS A 706 -0.53 -33.28 -47.87
N ALA A 707 -1.52 -33.91 -47.26
CA ALA A 707 -1.55 -35.37 -47.16
C ALA A 707 -1.74 -36.02 -48.55
N PRO A 708 -1.18 -37.22 -48.77
CA PRO A 708 -1.37 -37.96 -50.00
C PRO A 708 -2.85 -38.29 -50.22
N LYS A 709 -3.26 -38.44 -51.48
CA LYS A 709 -4.63 -38.88 -51.83
C LYS A 709 -4.88 -40.36 -51.51
N VAL A 710 -3.81 -41.14 -51.34
CA VAL A 710 -3.86 -42.56 -51.03
C VAL A 710 -3.10 -42.78 -49.72
N SER A 711 -3.77 -43.41 -48.75
CA SER A 711 -3.16 -43.69 -47.46
C SER A 711 -1.95 -44.64 -47.55
N PRO A 712 -0.86 -44.36 -46.81
CA PRO A 712 0.23 -45.31 -46.65
C PRO A 712 -0.14 -46.50 -45.74
N PHE A 713 -1.22 -46.39 -44.97
CA PHE A 713 -1.71 -47.44 -44.07
C PHE A 713 -3.00 -48.09 -44.58
N ALA A 714 -3.20 -49.36 -44.25
CA ALA A 714 -4.40 -50.12 -44.65
C ALA A 714 -5.66 -49.71 -43.86
N ASP A 715 -5.50 -49.26 -42.63
CA ASP A 715 -6.55 -49.03 -41.63
C ASP A 715 -6.81 -47.54 -41.32
N VAL A 716 -6.25 -46.63 -42.11
CA VAL A 716 -6.51 -45.19 -42.03
C VAL A 716 -6.80 -44.68 -43.45
N LYS A 717 -7.87 -43.92 -43.65
CA LYS A 717 -8.33 -43.45 -44.97
C LYS A 717 -8.32 -41.92 -45.06
N PRO A 718 -8.16 -41.34 -46.26
CA PRO A 718 -8.37 -39.91 -46.47
C PRO A 718 -9.76 -39.48 -46.00
N GLY A 719 -9.81 -38.48 -45.11
CA GLY A 719 -11.04 -38.00 -44.47
C GLY A 719 -11.22 -38.45 -43.02
N ASP A 720 -10.49 -39.48 -42.57
CA ASP A 720 -10.51 -39.88 -41.16
C ASP A 720 -9.91 -38.78 -40.27
N SER A 721 -10.40 -38.70 -39.03
CA SER A 721 -9.81 -37.86 -38.00
C SER A 721 -8.33 -38.16 -37.85
N PHE A 722 -7.50 -37.11 -37.85
CA PHE A 722 -6.04 -37.18 -37.78
C PHE A 722 -5.34 -37.87 -38.97
N TYR A 723 -6.02 -38.15 -40.09
CA TYR A 723 -5.40 -38.76 -41.28
C TYR A 723 -4.17 -37.99 -41.76
N LYS A 724 -4.27 -36.66 -41.80
CA LYS A 724 -3.19 -35.78 -42.27
C LYS A 724 -1.94 -35.92 -41.42
N GLU A 725 -2.13 -35.95 -40.11
CA GLU A 725 -1.08 -36.06 -39.10
C GLU A 725 -0.41 -37.44 -39.14
N ILE A 726 -1.22 -38.49 -39.27
CA ILE A 726 -0.73 -39.87 -39.39
C ILE A 726 0.06 -40.07 -40.70
N ALA A 727 -0.43 -39.55 -41.82
CA ALA A 727 0.26 -39.65 -43.10
C ALA A 727 1.59 -38.88 -43.10
N TRP A 728 1.61 -37.66 -42.54
CA TRP A 728 2.84 -36.87 -42.39
C TRP A 728 3.88 -37.59 -41.53
N MET A 729 3.44 -38.22 -40.45
CA MET A 729 4.31 -38.97 -39.54
C MET A 729 4.96 -40.17 -40.24
N TYR A 730 4.27 -40.78 -41.21
CA TYR A 730 4.83 -41.82 -42.07
C TYR A 730 5.87 -41.29 -43.04
N GLU A 731 5.55 -40.23 -43.78
CA GLU A 731 6.48 -39.61 -44.75
C GLU A 731 7.74 -39.07 -44.06
N SER A 732 7.60 -38.56 -42.84
CA SER A 732 8.70 -38.09 -41.98
C SER A 732 9.48 -39.22 -41.31
N LYS A 733 9.13 -40.49 -41.58
CA LYS A 733 9.74 -41.71 -41.02
C LYS A 733 9.70 -41.81 -39.49
N LEU A 734 8.79 -41.08 -38.84
CA LEU A 734 8.59 -41.11 -37.40
C LEU A 734 7.76 -42.34 -36.99
N SER A 735 6.85 -42.80 -37.86
CA SER A 735 6.10 -44.06 -37.70
C SER A 735 6.04 -44.85 -39.01
N THR A 736 6.38 -46.14 -38.98
CA THR A 736 6.23 -47.03 -40.14
C THR A 736 5.01 -47.95 -40.05
N GLY A 737 4.24 -47.87 -38.96
CA GLY A 737 3.14 -48.80 -38.65
C GLY A 737 3.62 -50.21 -38.32
N TYR A 738 2.65 -51.12 -38.15
CA TYR A 738 2.86 -52.55 -37.98
C TYR A 738 2.88 -53.21 -39.35
N ARG A 739 3.91 -54.03 -39.60
CA ARG A 739 3.97 -54.85 -40.80
C ARG A 739 2.88 -55.91 -40.73
N GLU A 740 2.11 -56.02 -41.80
CA GLU A 740 1.14 -57.09 -41.99
C GLU A 740 1.72 -58.16 -42.93
N ALA A 741 1.16 -59.37 -42.89
CA ALA A 741 1.66 -60.51 -43.68
C ALA A 741 1.60 -60.25 -45.21
N ALA A 742 0.66 -59.41 -45.68
CA ALA A 742 0.57 -58.94 -47.04
C ALA A 742 -0.09 -57.54 -47.09
N GLY A 743 0.29 -56.71 -48.06
CA GLY A 743 -0.29 -55.37 -48.27
C GLY A 743 0.39 -54.24 -47.50
N LYS A 744 -0.34 -53.13 -47.32
CA LYS A 744 0.15 -51.94 -46.59
C LYS A 744 0.22 -52.21 -45.09
N PRO A 745 1.15 -51.58 -44.36
CA PRO A 745 1.19 -51.67 -42.90
C PRO A 745 -0.08 -51.09 -42.27
N THR A 746 -0.37 -51.44 -41.00
CA THR A 746 -1.44 -50.82 -40.21
C THR A 746 -0.90 -49.80 -39.21
N PHE A 747 -1.62 -48.70 -38.97
CA PHE A 747 -1.25 -47.69 -37.98
C PHE A 747 -1.88 -47.97 -36.61
N ARG A 748 -3.09 -48.50 -36.55
CA ARG A 748 -3.90 -48.78 -35.35
C ARG A 748 -4.17 -47.50 -34.55
N PRO A 749 -4.94 -46.54 -35.10
CA PRO A 749 -5.07 -45.17 -34.56
C PRO A 749 -5.61 -45.12 -33.12
N HIS A 750 -6.53 -46.02 -32.76
CA HIS A 750 -7.17 -46.07 -31.44
C HIS A 750 -6.46 -46.98 -30.43
N ALA A 751 -5.34 -47.60 -30.80
CA ALA A 751 -4.58 -48.39 -29.84
C ALA A 751 -3.98 -47.48 -28.76
N SER A 752 -4.03 -47.92 -27.50
CA SER A 752 -3.28 -47.29 -26.41
C SER A 752 -1.79 -47.25 -26.75
N LEU A 753 -1.14 -46.13 -26.42
CA LEU A 753 0.29 -45.97 -26.59
C LEU A 753 1.03 -46.34 -25.31
N THR A 754 1.99 -47.26 -25.40
CA THR A 754 2.84 -47.61 -24.27
C THR A 754 3.99 -46.60 -24.07
N ARG A 755 4.54 -46.55 -22.86
CA ARG A 755 5.67 -45.66 -22.51
C ARG A 755 6.94 -45.95 -23.34
N GLU A 756 7.20 -47.20 -23.70
CA GLU A 756 8.32 -47.54 -24.59
C GLU A 756 8.09 -47.07 -26.04
N ALA A 757 6.85 -47.12 -26.53
CA ALA A 757 6.52 -46.70 -27.88
C ALA A 757 6.67 -45.18 -28.02
N MET A 758 6.30 -44.42 -26.98
CA MET A 758 6.60 -42.98 -26.91
C MET A 758 8.11 -42.70 -26.95
N ALA A 759 8.93 -43.47 -26.22
CA ALA A 759 10.37 -43.29 -26.25
C ALA A 759 10.95 -43.51 -27.66
N ALA A 760 10.46 -44.54 -28.36
CA ALA A 760 10.83 -44.79 -29.74
C ALA A 760 10.45 -43.63 -30.68
N PHE A 761 9.29 -43.00 -30.48
CA PHE A 761 8.86 -41.85 -31.28
C PHE A 761 9.73 -40.62 -31.06
N ILE A 762 9.99 -40.25 -29.80
CA ILE A 762 10.82 -39.08 -29.47
C ILE A 762 12.26 -39.31 -29.91
N TYR A 763 12.80 -40.51 -29.74
CA TYR A 763 14.16 -40.82 -30.21
C TYR A 763 14.29 -40.69 -31.73
N ARG A 764 13.31 -41.15 -32.50
CA ARG A 764 13.30 -40.95 -33.97
C ARG A 764 13.14 -39.50 -34.35
N LEU A 765 12.37 -38.73 -33.59
CA LEU A 765 12.17 -37.31 -33.81
C LEU A 765 13.47 -36.52 -33.64
N GLU A 766 14.21 -36.75 -32.55
CA GLU A 766 15.46 -36.04 -32.30
C GLU A 766 16.62 -36.58 -33.14
N ALA A 767 16.58 -37.87 -33.50
CA ALA A 767 17.64 -38.57 -34.20
C ALA A 767 19.04 -38.28 -33.60
N PRO A 768 19.24 -38.49 -32.28
CA PRO A 768 20.45 -38.08 -31.58
C PRO A 768 21.66 -38.77 -32.19
N LYS A 769 22.63 -37.98 -32.65
CA LYS A 769 23.86 -38.49 -33.25
C LYS A 769 24.79 -39.02 -32.16
N ASN A 770 25.42 -40.17 -32.43
CA ASN A 770 26.47 -40.77 -31.60
C ASN A 770 26.04 -41.23 -30.19
N TYR A 771 24.74 -41.34 -29.90
CA TYR A 771 24.30 -41.88 -28.61
C TYR A 771 24.56 -43.38 -28.50
N THR A 772 25.23 -43.78 -27.41
CA THR A 772 25.49 -45.17 -27.03
C THR A 772 24.86 -45.44 -25.67
N ALA A 773 23.99 -46.44 -25.58
CA ALA A 773 23.33 -46.80 -24.34
C ALA A 773 24.32 -47.40 -23.33
N PRO A 774 24.17 -47.11 -22.02
CA PRO A 774 25.08 -47.59 -21.00
C PRO A 774 25.01 -49.12 -20.86
N LYS A 775 26.17 -49.74 -20.56
CA LYS A 775 26.26 -51.19 -20.31
C LYS A 775 25.59 -51.62 -19.00
N VAL A 776 25.42 -50.69 -18.06
CA VAL A 776 24.67 -50.87 -16.82
C VAL A 776 23.48 -49.92 -16.87
N SER A 777 22.28 -50.46 -16.73
CA SER A 777 21.06 -49.66 -16.80
C SER A 777 20.92 -48.76 -15.57
N PRO A 778 20.56 -47.47 -15.74
CA PRO A 778 20.18 -46.61 -14.63
C PRO A 778 18.76 -46.88 -14.12
N MET A 779 18.00 -47.77 -14.77
CA MET A 779 16.63 -48.17 -14.41
C MET A 779 16.56 -49.68 -14.16
N ALA A 780 16.03 -50.08 -13.01
CA ALA A 780 16.06 -51.46 -12.51
C ALA A 780 15.25 -52.45 -13.38
N ASP A 781 14.19 -51.99 -14.02
CA ASP A 781 13.30 -52.76 -14.89
C ASP A 781 13.72 -52.76 -16.37
N MET A 782 14.83 -52.08 -16.70
CA MET A 782 15.39 -52.00 -18.05
C MET A 782 16.77 -52.64 -18.10
N LYS A 783 17.05 -53.48 -19.10
CA LYS A 783 18.34 -54.15 -19.27
C LYS A 783 18.87 -54.04 -20.71
N PRO A 784 20.20 -53.98 -20.91
CA PRO A 784 20.79 -54.07 -22.25
C PRO A 784 20.25 -55.29 -23.02
N GLY A 785 19.81 -55.07 -24.25
CA GLY A 785 19.21 -56.09 -25.11
C GLY A 785 17.68 -56.13 -25.09
N MET A 786 17.00 -55.45 -24.15
CA MET A 786 15.54 -55.29 -24.19
C MET A 786 15.12 -54.35 -25.33
N SER A 787 13.94 -54.60 -25.91
CA SER A 787 13.31 -53.70 -26.88
C SER A 787 13.23 -52.28 -26.33
N PHE A 788 13.59 -51.31 -27.16
CA PHE A 788 13.59 -49.87 -26.83
C PHE A 788 14.52 -49.46 -25.67
N TYR A 789 15.41 -50.33 -25.19
CA TYR A 789 16.37 -50.02 -24.12
C TYR A 789 17.22 -48.79 -24.47
N LYS A 790 17.68 -48.69 -25.72
CA LYS A 790 18.52 -47.58 -26.17
C LYS A 790 17.77 -46.26 -26.09
N GLU A 791 16.54 -46.23 -26.58
CA GLU A 791 15.68 -45.05 -26.64
C GLU A 791 15.27 -44.59 -25.24
N ILE A 792 14.90 -45.53 -24.37
CA ILE A 792 14.54 -45.25 -22.98
C ILE A 792 15.75 -44.76 -22.18
N SER A 793 16.92 -45.39 -22.36
CA SER A 793 18.17 -44.95 -21.72
C SER A 793 18.60 -43.57 -22.16
N TRP A 794 18.42 -43.24 -23.44
CA TRP A 794 18.68 -41.91 -23.97
C TRP A 794 17.75 -40.87 -23.35
N MET A 795 16.45 -41.13 -23.33
CA MET A 795 15.50 -40.21 -22.68
C MET A 795 15.83 -39.99 -21.20
N TYR A 796 16.35 -41.01 -20.51
CA TYR A 796 16.80 -40.86 -19.14
C TYR A 796 18.09 -40.02 -19.03
N SER A 797 19.09 -40.24 -19.89
CA SER A 797 20.34 -39.46 -19.88
C SER A 797 20.11 -37.98 -20.16
N GLU A 798 19.18 -37.69 -21.07
CA GLU A 798 18.79 -36.32 -21.42
C GLU A 798 17.76 -35.71 -20.46
N LYS A 799 17.41 -36.41 -19.37
CA LYS A 799 16.42 -35.99 -18.36
C LYS A 799 15.00 -35.76 -18.89
N LEU A 800 14.70 -36.28 -20.08
CA LEU A 800 13.34 -36.30 -20.64
C LEU A 800 12.43 -37.24 -19.82
N SER A 801 12.99 -38.35 -19.34
CA SER A 801 12.35 -39.23 -18.35
C SER A 801 13.12 -39.25 -17.03
N THR A 802 12.41 -39.25 -15.91
CA THR A 802 13.00 -39.35 -14.56
C THR A 802 12.81 -40.71 -13.90
N GLY A 803 12.04 -41.60 -14.53
CA GLY A 803 11.58 -42.86 -13.95
C GLY A 803 10.68 -42.69 -12.71
N ASN A 804 10.05 -43.78 -12.30
CA ASN A 804 9.32 -43.93 -11.06
C ASN A 804 10.27 -44.41 -9.96
N ARG A 805 10.15 -43.87 -8.75
CA ARG A 805 10.96 -44.33 -7.60
C ARG A 805 10.29 -45.55 -6.99
N VAL A 806 11.00 -46.67 -6.94
CA VAL A 806 10.55 -47.92 -6.32
C VAL A 806 11.60 -48.30 -5.29
N GLY A 807 11.34 -48.01 -4.02
CA GLY A 807 12.34 -48.12 -2.95
C GLY A 807 13.58 -47.25 -3.20
N ALA A 808 14.75 -47.90 -3.25
CA ALA A 808 16.04 -47.27 -3.54
C ALA A 808 16.36 -47.18 -5.04
N THR A 809 15.56 -47.82 -5.91
CA THR A 809 15.81 -47.89 -7.36
C THR A 809 14.85 -47.00 -8.16
N LYS A 810 15.17 -46.84 -9.45
CA LYS A 810 14.33 -46.17 -10.43
C LYS A 810 13.82 -47.19 -11.44
N GLU A 811 12.55 -47.13 -11.79
CA GLU A 811 11.92 -47.98 -12.82
C GLU A 811 11.26 -47.13 -13.90
N TYR A 812 11.13 -47.65 -15.13
CA TYR A 812 10.53 -46.93 -16.25
C TYR A 812 9.08 -47.33 -16.55
N TRP A 813 8.75 -48.60 -16.30
CA TRP A 813 7.51 -49.30 -16.65
C TRP A 813 7.21 -49.24 -18.16
N PRO A 814 8.02 -49.92 -19.01
CA PRO A 814 7.98 -49.74 -20.46
C PRO A 814 6.66 -50.16 -21.12
N LYS A 815 5.96 -51.13 -20.53
CA LYS A 815 4.72 -51.71 -21.07
C LYS A 815 3.45 -50.99 -20.61
N ASP A 816 3.55 -50.12 -19.61
CA ASP A 816 2.38 -49.39 -19.12
C ASP A 816 1.85 -48.42 -20.17
N ASP A 817 0.53 -48.26 -20.17
CA ASP A 817 -0.15 -47.26 -20.97
C ASP A 817 0.29 -45.84 -20.58
N LEU A 818 0.51 -45.01 -21.58
CA LEU A 818 0.93 -43.64 -21.39
C LEU A 818 -0.28 -42.74 -21.19
N SER A 819 -0.39 -42.12 -20.02
CA SER A 819 -1.42 -41.09 -19.76
C SER A 819 -1.12 -39.76 -20.45
N ARG A 820 -2.17 -38.97 -20.69
CA ARG A 820 -2.07 -37.65 -21.33
C ARG A 820 -1.26 -36.63 -20.53
N GLN A 821 -1.30 -36.68 -19.20
CA GLN A 821 -0.48 -35.83 -18.34
C GLN A 821 1.01 -36.21 -18.41
N ALA A 822 1.31 -37.51 -18.52
CA ALA A 822 2.69 -37.97 -18.67
C ALA A 822 3.24 -37.50 -20.02
N MET A 823 2.44 -37.58 -21.09
CA MET A 823 2.80 -37.01 -22.39
C MET A 823 3.11 -35.51 -22.31
N ALA A 824 2.27 -34.71 -21.64
CA ALA A 824 2.53 -33.27 -21.45
C ALA A 824 3.88 -33.04 -20.78
N ALA A 825 4.19 -33.79 -19.72
CA ALA A 825 5.47 -33.69 -19.04
C ALA A 825 6.67 -34.02 -19.93
N PHE A 826 6.55 -35.05 -20.79
CA PHE A 826 7.61 -35.41 -21.73
C PHE A 826 7.84 -34.33 -22.79
N ILE A 827 6.78 -33.83 -23.43
CA ILE A 827 6.91 -32.80 -24.47
C ILE A 827 7.41 -31.48 -23.87
N TYR A 828 6.94 -31.12 -22.66
CA TYR A 828 7.41 -29.93 -21.94
C TYR A 828 8.93 -29.94 -21.75
N ARG A 829 9.49 -31.06 -21.25
CA ARG A 829 10.94 -31.22 -21.07
C ARG A 829 11.68 -31.29 -22.40
N LEU A 830 11.10 -31.95 -23.40
CA LEU A 830 11.70 -32.03 -24.74
C LEU A 830 11.91 -30.65 -25.35
N VAL A 831 10.91 -29.78 -25.26
CA VAL A 831 11.01 -28.45 -25.88
C VAL A 831 11.82 -27.49 -25.01
N LEU A 832 11.60 -27.48 -23.70
CA LEU A 832 12.20 -26.45 -22.85
C LEU A 832 13.58 -26.82 -22.31
N ASP A 833 13.80 -28.08 -21.98
CA ASP A 833 15.07 -28.52 -21.38
C ASP A 833 16.04 -29.05 -22.44
N TYR A 834 15.54 -29.80 -23.44
CA TYR A 834 16.39 -30.43 -24.46
C TYR A 834 16.59 -29.56 -25.72
N ARG A 835 15.60 -28.72 -26.09
CA ARG A 835 15.65 -27.86 -27.28
C ARG A 835 15.57 -26.36 -26.96
N PRO A 836 16.40 -25.80 -26.05
CA PRO A 836 16.30 -24.38 -25.73
C PRO A 836 16.57 -23.52 -26.98
N GLY A 837 15.52 -22.91 -27.53
CA GLY A 837 15.58 -22.01 -28.69
C GLY A 837 15.06 -22.53 -30.03
N LYS A 838 14.40 -23.71 -30.08
CA LYS A 838 13.64 -24.16 -31.27
C LYS A 838 12.14 -24.03 -31.10
#